data_AF-A0A3B1IPZ4-F1
#
_entry.id   AF-A0A3B1IPZ4-F1
#
_cell.length_a   1.000
_cell.length_b   1.000
_cell.length_c   1.000
_cell.angle_alpha   90.00
_cell.angle_beta   90.00
_cell.angle_gamma   90.00
#
_symmetry.space_group_name_H-M   'P 1'
#
loop_
_entity.id
_entity.type
_entity.pdbx_description
1 polymer ?
#
loop_
_entity_poly.entity_id
_entity_poly.type
_entity_poly.pdbx_seq_one_letter_code
_entity_poly.pdbx_strand_id
1 'polypeptide(L)'
;MCFQIPTLISCNTRRHRHQGRNRNPSNLLYPPSSLSSQVLVHGGLWNCHSAVLKADFITALASAQSLDFLALTETWITPENSATPAALSSAFAFSHSPWPTGRGGGTGLLLSRKWSFTVLSFLHLDISSFEFHAVTISFPVKLHIIVLYRPPGPLGNFIDELDTLLSGLPVESSLILLGDFNLPSEKLQSSCLLPLLSSFSLSLNLSAPTHRAGNTLDLVFSRPAPALDLTVTPLDFSDHHFLSFTLSLPALPTNTTSSISTTHCNLRAISPSSLASTILTTLPNPDSFSSLPLETATNTFLSSITSSINTLSPLTSRPAKSSPATPWLSDVLRNNRRELRLAERKWKKSQQYSDLCSYQSLLSRFSTEVTAAKSSFYKRKLEESASDPRKLFTIFSPLLNPPTPQPPTTLSPDDFVNFFEEIVANIRQSFPPASTLHTKLCLPHSTSLSHFSLLSTDEILHLLHSNNPTTCPLDPLPSSLFQTIAPDLLPFITHIINTSSGHVPSTFKTARVVPILKKSTLDSLDVGNYRPVSLLSFLSKVLERAVYNQLSLFLTQNNLQDPNQSGFKPAHSTETALIAVTEKLHAAKATNLSSVLILLDLSAAFDTVNHSTLLSILTSLGIIGSAWQWFASYLEDRSYQVTWQGATSAPCRLSTGVPQGSVLGPLLFSLYTRSLGEIISSHGFSYHCYADDTQLILSFPPSDTQVSSRISACLNVDEFSSPKTQPQQD
;
A
#
# COMPACT_ATOMS: atom_id res chain seq x y z
N MET A 1 -36.31 16.98 -11.37
CA MET A 1 -35.95 17.92 -10.29
C MET A 1 -36.53 17.37 -8.99
N CYS A 2 -35.67 17.01 -8.04
CA CYS A 2 -35.95 16.63 -6.64
C CYS A 2 -36.96 15.50 -6.36
N PHE A 3 -36.88 15.01 -5.11
CA PHE A 3 -37.70 14.01 -4.39
C PHE A 3 -37.24 12.55 -4.57
N GLN A 4 -37.11 11.70 -3.54
CA GLN A 4 -37.23 11.82 -2.08
C GLN A 4 -36.68 10.51 -1.48
N ILE A 5 -35.99 10.60 -0.34
CA ILE A 5 -35.56 9.44 0.47
C ILE A 5 -36.71 9.05 1.42
N PRO A 6 -37.00 7.75 1.60
CA PRO A 6 -37.61 7.23 2.82
C PRO A 6 -36.59 6.46 3.67
N THR A 7 -36.53 6.86 4.94
CA THR A 7 -35.88 6.21 6.08
C THR A 7 -36.69 4.99 6.53
N LEU A 8 -36.02 3.88 6.94
CA LEU A 8 -36.53 2.91 7.92
C LEU A 8 -35.41 2.05 8.54
N ILE A 9 -35.09 2.39 9.79
CA ILE A 9 -34.85 1.61 11.02
C ILE A 9 -34.19 0.19 10.97
N SER A 10 -33.05 0.13 11.69
CA SER A 10 -32.35 -0.95 12.45
C SER A 10 -32.49 -2.44 12.09
N CYS A 11 -31.34 -3.15 12.06
CA CYS A 11 -31.01 -4.23 13.04
C CYS A 11 -29.65 -4.90 12.76
N ASN A 12 -28.85 -5.01 13.83
CA ASN A 12 -27.84 -6.03 14.18
C ASN A 12 -27.44 -7.10 13.13
N THR A 13 -26.14 -7.26 12.84
CA THR A 13 -25.28 -8.38 13.32
C THR A 13 -23.99 -8.58 12.49
N ARG A 14 -22.94 -9.03 13.20
CA ARG A 14 -21.54 -9.30 12.83
C ARG A 14 -21.37 -10.33 11.70
N ARG A 15 -20.29 -10.23 10.89
CA ARG A 15 -19.22 -11.26 10.76
C ARG A 15 -18.10 -10.99 9.74
N HIS A 16 -16.88 -11.05 10.30
CA HIS A 16 -15.57 -11.53 9.85
C HIS A 16 -15.18 -11.69 8.35
N ARG A 17 -14.03 -11.08 8.00
CA ARG A 17 -13.14 -11.53 6.92
C ARG A 17 -11.65 -11.28 7.22
N HIS A 18 -10.84 -12.25 6.79
CA HIS A 18 -9.41 -12.48 7.05
C HIS A 18 -8.42 -11.60 6.26
N GLN A 19 -7.30 -11.24 6.92
CA GLN A 19 -5.98 -10.79 6.40
C GLN A 19 -4.92 -11.53 7.25
N GLY A 20 -3.67 -11.85 6.88
CA GLY A 20 -2.69 -11.36 5.89
C GLY A 20 -1.34 -11.29 6.64
N ARG A 21 -0.32 -12.08 6.25
CA ARG A 21 0.86 -12.49 7.08
C ARG A 21 2.13 -11.62 6.88
N ASN A 22 2.89 -11.30 7.95
CA ASN A 22 4.21 -10.60 7.98
C ASN A 22 5.38 -11.52 8.47
N ARG A 23 6.65 -11.23 8.10
CA ARG A 23 7.89 -12.02 8.38
C ARG A 23 9.08 -11.13 8.83
N ASN A 24 10.06 -11.68 9.58
CA ASN A 24 11.16 -11.02 10.30
C ASN A 24 12.57 -11.49 9.83
N PRO A 25 13.55 -10.61 9.49
CA PRO A 25 14.81 -10.97 8.81
C PRO A 25 16.09 -11.10 9.66
N SER A 26 16.05 -11.17 11.00
CA SER A 26 17.25 -11.06 11.87
C SER A 26 18.28 -12.22 11.86
N ASN A 27 18.25 -13.17 10.93
CA ASN A 27 19.05 -14.42 11.01
C ASN A 27 19.93 -14.74 9.77
N LEU A 28 20.53 -13.76 9.10
CA LEU A 28 21.32 -14.00 7.89
C LEU A 28 22.84 -13.83 8.13
N LEU A 29 23.60 -14.91 7.92
CA LEU A 29 25.07 -14.92 7.82
C LEU A 29 25.49 -14.95 6.34
N TYR A 30 26.55 -14.21 5.97
CA TYR A 30 27.04 -14.05 4.60
C TYR A 30 28.28 -14.93 4.32
N PRO A 31 28.35 -15.70 3.23
CA PRO A 31 29.60 -16.20 2.69
C PRO A 31 30.21 -15.21 1.67
N PRO A 32 31.53 -15.16 1.49
CA PRO A 32 32.16 -14.29 0.51
C PRO A 32 32.22 -14.95 -0.87
N SER A 33 32.04 -14.14 -1.92
CA SER A 33 32.96 -14.00 -3.07
C SER A 33 32.29 -13.78 -4.44
N SER A 34 33.02 -12.98 -5.21
CA SER A 34 32.83 -12.48 -6.57
C SER A 34 32.80 -13.54 -7.67
N LEU A 35 31.91 -13.36 -8.67
CA LEU A 35 32.05 -13.73 -10.08
C LEU A 35 30.92 -13.04 -10.88
N SER A 36 31.20 -12.46 -12.04
CA SER A 36 30.19 -11.83 -12.92
C SER A 36 29.19 -12.89 -13.39
N SER A 37 28.00 -12.90 -12.82
CA SER A 37 26.95 -13.87 -13.17
C SER A 37 26.27 -13.48 -14.47
N GLN A 38 26.08 -14.45 -15.38
CA GLN A 38 25.12 -14.31 -16.47
C GLN A 38 23.71 -14.60 -15.94
N VAL A 39 22.73 -13.81 -16.36
CA VAL A 39 21.32 -14.00 -16.02
C VAL A 39 20.58 -14.52 -17.25
N LEU A 40 19.86 -15.62 -17.07
CA LEU A 40 18.95 -16.16 -18.09
C LEU A 40 17.60 -15.44 -17.99
N VAL A 41 17.16 -14.92 -19.13
CA VAL A 41 15.91 -14.20 -19.32
C VAL A 41 15.00 -15.03 -20.23
N HIS A 42 13.85 -15.47 -19.71
CA HIS A 42 12.88 -16.23 -20.50
C HIS A 42 11.83 -15.32 -21.13
N GLY A 43 11.83 -15.21 -22.45
CA GLY A 43 10.93 -14.37 -23.23
C GLY A 43 9.88 -15.18 -24.00
N GLY A 44 8.78 -14.53 -24.37
CA GLY A 44 7.81 -15.07 -25.29
C GLY A 44 7.17 -14.00 -26.18
N LEU A 45 6.66 -14.44 -27.34
CA LEU A 45 5.92 -13.62 -28.30
C LEU A 45 4.65 -14.35 -28.72
N TRP A 46 3.53 -13.63 -28.76
CA TRP A 46 2.29 -14.15 -29.29
C TRP A 46 1.43 -13.06 -29.93
N ASN A 47 1.14 -13.19 -31.21
CA ASN A 47 -0.03 -12.51 -31.79
C ASN A 47 -1.29 -13.21 -31.24
N CYS A 48 -1.96 -12.51 -30.34
CA CYS A 48 -3.04 -13.10 -29.55
C CYS A 48 -4.42 -12.97 -30.20
N HIS A 49 -4.53 -12.22 -31.31
CA HIS A 49 -5.78 -11.96 -32.03
C HIS A 49 -6.94 -11.66 -31.06
N SER A 50 -6.84 -10.51 -30.39
CA SER A 50 -7.60 -10.08 -29.21
C SER A 50 -7.12 -10.67 -27.89
N ALA A 51 -6.68 -9.78 -26.99
CA ALA A 51 -6.49 -10.10 -25.57
C ALA A 51 -7.82 -10.07 -24.78
N VAL A 52 -8.87 -9.48 -25.36
CA VAL A 52 -10.20 -9.40 -24.74
C VAL A 52 -10.76 -10.81 -24.57
N LEU A 53 -11.23 -11.15 -23.36
CA LEU A 53 -11.63 -12.50 -22.94
C LEU A 53 -10.50 -13.55 -22.88
N LYS A 54 -9.26 -13.22 -23.28
CA LYS A 54 -8.09 -14.12 -23.19
C LYS A 54 -7.11 -13.75 -22.07
N ALA A 55 -7.39 -12.72 -21.27
CA ALA A 55 -6.47 -12.23 -20.23
C ALA A 55 -6.07 -13.31 -19.20
N ASP A 56 -7.02 -14.14 -18.77
CA ASP A 56 -6.73 -15.25 -17.85
C ASP A 56 -5.86 -16.33 -18.52
N PHE A 57 -6.12 -16.64 -19.79
CA PHE A 57 -5.32 -17.58 -20.56
C PHE A 57 -3.87 -17.07 -20.73
N ILE A 58 -3.71 -15.81 -21.15
CA ILE A 58 -2.41 -15.16 -21.36
C ILE A 58 -1.58 -15.19 -20.06
N THR A 59 -2.17 -14.77 -18.95
CA THR A 59 -1.48 -14.77 -17.64
C THR A 59 -1.16 -16.18 -17.14
N ALA A 60 -2.04 -17.15 -17.41
CA ALA A 60 -1.80 -18.56 -17.11
C ALA A 60 -0.67 -19.14 -17.96
N LEU A 61 -0.62 -18.83 -19.26
CA LEU A 61 0.42 -19.26 -20.20
C LEU A 61 1.79 -18.74 -19.75
N ALA A 62 1.91 -17.43 -19.49
CA ALA A 62 3.15 -16.83 -19.00
C ALA A 62 3.61 -17.46 -17.67
N SER A 63 2.67 -17.71 -16.75
CA SER A 63 2.94 -18.39 -15.47
C SER A 63 3.30 -19.87 -15.60
N ALA A 64 2.79 -20.55 -16.63
CA ALA A 64 3.05 -21.95 -16.87
C ALA A 64 4.46 -22.14 -17.41
N GLN A 65 4.81 -21.36 -18.44
CA GLN A 65 6.12 -21.31 -19.08
C GLN A 65 7.19 -20.62 -18.22
N SER A 66 6.82 -20.01 -17.09
CA SER A 66 7.72 -19.28 -16.19
C SER A 66 8.45 -18.15 -16.91
N LEU A 67 7.72 -17.44 -17.78
CA LEU A 67 8.26 -16.32 -18.56
C LEU A 67 8.57 -15.14 -17.66
N ASP A 68 9.66 -14.45 -18.01
CA ASP A 68 10.01 -13.17 -17.44
C ASP A 68 9.31 -12.02 -18.15
N PHE A 69 9.11 -12.15 -19.46
CA PHE A 69 8.23 -11.28 -20.22
C PHE A 69 7.46 -12.02 -21.30
N LEU A 70 6.28 -11.51 -21.67
CA LEU A 70 5.49 -11.97 -22.80
C LEU A 70 5.03 -10.77 -23.62
N ALA A 71 5.53 -10.67 -24.84
CA ALA A 71 5.11 -9.68 -25.82
C ALA A 71 3.83 -10.14 -26.54
N LEU A 72 2.90 -9.20 -26.68
CA LEU A 72 1.62 -9.41 -27.34
C LEU A 72 1.45 -8.43 -28.47
N THR A 73 1.05 -8.95 -29.63
CA THR A 73 0.57 -8.16 -30.77
C THR A 73 -0.92 -8.44 -30.99
N GLU A 74 -1.59 -7.52 -31.70
CA GLU A 74 -3.04 -7.53 -31.92
C GLU A 74 -3.85 -7.72 -30.63
N THR A 75 -3.52 -6.93 -29.62
CA THR A 75 -4.23 -6.99 -28.33
C THR A 75 -5.69 -6.56 -28.45
N TRP A 76 -6.03 -5.71 -29.43
CA TRP A 76 -7.36 -5.12 -29.65
C TRP A 76 -7.92 -4.42 -28.40
N ILE A 77 -7.03 -3.92 -27.54
CA ILE A 77 -7.39 -3.12 -26.37
C ILE A 77 -7.58 -1.68 -26.84
N THR A 78 -8.79 -1.16 -26.67
CA THR A 78 -9.12 0.25 -26.96
C THR A 78 -8.80 1.13 -25.75
N PRO A 79 -8.66 2.46 -25.93
CA PRO A 79 -8.48 3.40 -24.81
C PRO A 79 -9.61 3.34 -23.75
N GLU A 80 -10.81 2.91 -24.14
CA GLU A 80 -11.96 2.75 -23.24
C GLU A 80 -11.95 1.41 -22.46
N ASN A 81 -11.17 0.43 -22.90
CA ASN A 81 -11.12 -0.90 -22.28
C ASN A 81 -10.14 -0.92 -21.10
N SER A 82 -10.65 -0.60 -19.91
CA SER A 82 -9.88 -0.69 -18.66
C SER A 82 -9.85 -2.12 -18.07
N ALA A 83 -10.82 -2.95 -18.38
CA ALA A 83 -10.97 -4.28 -17.77
C ALA A 83 -9.89 -5.28 -18.20
N THR A 84 -9.50 -5.28 -19.48
CA THR A 84 -8.52 -6.23 -20.02
C THR A 84 -7.10 -5.95 -19.50
N PRO A 85 -6.58 -4.69 -19.55
CA PRO A 85 -5.31 -4.34 -18.90
C PRO A 85 -5.29 -4.67 -17.41
N ALA A 86 -6.40 -4.43 -16.70
CA ALA A 86 -6.49 -4.73 -15.28
C ALA A 86 -6.42 -6.25 -14.99
N ALA A 87 -7.10 -7.06 -15.81
CA ALA A 87 -7.03 -8.51 -15.71
C ALA A 87 -5.61 -9.05 -15.99
N LEU A 88 -4.92 -8.52 -17.00
CA LEU A 88 -3.54 -8.89 -17.35
C LEU A 88 -2.54 -8.46 -16.25
N SER A 89 -2.80 -7.32 -15.59
CA SER A 89 -2.00 -6.80 -14.48
C SER A 89 -2.17 -7.57 -13.17
N SER A 90 -3.07 -8.56 -13.11
CA SER A 90 -3.37 -9.28 -11.87
C SER A 90 -2.21 -10.15 -11.36
N ALA A 91 -1.44 -10.77 -12.27
CA ALA A 91 -0.32 -11.65 -11.95
C ALA A 91 1.04 -11.09 -12.40
N PHE A 92 1.05 -10.28 -13.45
CA PHE A 92 2.23 -9.63 -14.03
C PHE A 92 2.07 -8.11 -13.91
N ALA A 93 3.13 -7.35 -14.18
CA ALA A 93 2.95 -5.96 -14.59
C ALA A 93 2.59 -5.96 -16.07
N PHE A 94 1.64 -5.13 -16.50
CA PHE A 94 1.26 -5.05 -17.91
C PHE A 94 1.33 -3.59 -18.37
N SER A 95 2.09 -3.36 -19.43
CA SER A 95 2.16 -2.08 -20.13
C SER A 95 1.76 -2.28 -21.59
N HIS A 96 1.05 -1.32 -22.19
CA HIS A 96 0.56 -1.46 -23.55
C HIS A 96 0.37 -0.12 -24.25
N SER A 97 0.29 -0.17 -25.58
CA SER A 97 -0.12 0.92 -26.46
C SER A 97 -1.48 0.55 -27.05
N PRO A 98 -2.60 1.17 -26.61
CA PRO A 98 -3.94 0.86 -27.13
C PRO A 98 -4.12 1.37 -28.56
N TRP A 99 -4.96 0.70 -29.34
CA TRP A 99 -5.30 1.12 -30.70
C TRP A 99 -6.61 1.93 -30.71
N PRO A 100 -6.65 3.14 -31.30
CA PRO A 100 -7.84 4.00 -31.30
C PRO A 100 -9.01 3.43 -32.11
N THR A 101 -8.76 2.56 -33.09
CA THR A 101 -9.82 1.94 -33.91
C THR A 101 -10.08 0.50 -33.46
N GLY A 102 -11.34 0.05 -33.51
CA GLY A 102 -11.79 -1.09 -32.71
C GLY A 102 -11.27 -2.48 -33.08
N ARG A 103 -10.58 -2.69 -34.22
CA ARG A 103 -10.08 -4.03 -34.66
C ARG A 103 -8.75 -3.94 -35.40
N GLY A 104 -7.89 -4.93 -35.20
CA GLY A 104 -6.69 -5.15 -36.03
C GLY A 104 -5.41 -4.41 -35.61
N GLY A 105 -5.22 -4.15 -34.31
CA GLY A 105 -4.03 -3.43 -33.80
C GLY A 105 -3.80 -3.59 -32.30
N GLY A 106 -2.82 -2.85 -31.79
CA GLY A 106 -2.46 -2.74 -30.38
C GLY A 106 -1.35 -3.69 -29.94
N THR A 107 -0.35 -3.15 -29.25
CA THR A 107 0.80 -3.91 -28.72
C THR A 107 0.85 -3.86 -27.20
N GLY A 108 1.29 -4.94 -26.56
CA GLY A 108 1.42 -4.99 -25.09
C GLY A 108 2.57 -5.88 -24.62
N LEU A 109 2.97 -5.67 -23.37
CA LEU A 109 4.07 -6.40 -22.75
C LEU A 109 3.68 -6.77 -21.31
N LEU A 110 3.61 -8.07 -21.03
CA LEU A 110 3.54 -8.59 -19.67
C LEU A 110 4.96 -8.76 -19.14
N LEU A 111 5.21 -8.26 -17.94
CA LEU A 111 6.51 -8.29 -17.26
C LEU A 111 6.37 -8.95 -15.89
N SER A 112 7.29 -9.83 -15.58
CA SER A 112 7.36 -10.47 -14.27
C SER A 112 7.60 -9.41 -13.20
N ARG A 113 6.83 -9.44 -12.11
CA ARG A 113 6.89 -8.44 -11.02
C ARG A 113 8.23 -8.40 -10.27
N LYS A 114 9.14 -9.34 -10.58
CA LYS A 114 10.51 -9.33 -10.06
C LYS A 114 11.41 -8.32 -10.78
N TRP A 115 10.96 -7.74 -11.90
CA TRP A 115 11.73 -6.81 -12.73
C TRP A 115 11.21 -5.39 -12.61
N SER A 116 12.16 -4.46 -12.53
CA SER A 116 11.88 -3.03 -12.68
C SER A 116 11.88 -2.67 -14.15
N PHE A 117 10.95 -1.80 -14.55
CA PHE A 117 10.88 -1.34 -15.93
C PHE A 117 10.43 0.11 -16.05
N THR A 118 10.82 0.76 -17.14
CA THR A 118 10.37 2.08 -17.55
C THR A 118 9.85 2.02 -18.98
N VAL A 119 8.68 2.62 -19.22
CA VAL A 119 8.13 2.73 -20.58
C VAL A 119 8.88 3.85 -21.30
N LEU A 120 9.40 3.55 -22.50
CA LEU A 120 10.06 4.55 -23.34
C LEU A 120 9.00 5.31 -24.12
N SER A 121 8.90 6.61 -23.86
CA SER A 121 7.98 7.50 -24.59
C SER A 121 8.77 8.26 -25.65
N PHE A 122 8.44 8.01 -26.92
CA PHE A 122 9.02 8.74 -28.06
C PHE A 122 8.06 9.84 -28.51
N LEU A 123 7.94 10.90 -27.70
CA LEU A 123 6.97 11.99 -27.89
C LEU A 123 7.16 12.81 -29.18
N HIS A 124 8.20 12.53 -29.97
CA HIS A 124 8.58 13.28 -31.17
C HIS A 124 8.66 12.42 -32.44
N LEU A 125 8.26 11.15 -32.41
CA LEU A 125 8.27 10.26 -33.58
C LEU A 125 6.87 10.09 -34.15
N ASP A 126 6.62 10.65 -35.33
CA ASP A 126 5.40 10.42 -36.12
C ASP A 126 5.57 9.13 -36.94
N ILE A 127 5.28 7.98 -36.32
CA ILE A 127 5.34 6.66 -36.96
C ILE A 127 3.92 6.28 -37.42
N SER A 128 3.76 6.01 -38.71
CA SER A 128 2.47 5.72 -39.34
C SER A 128 2.37 4.31 -39.92
N SER A 129 3.53 3.69 -40.20
CA SER A 129 3.61 2.42 -40.92
C SER A 129 3.54 1.19 -40.02
N PHE A 130 3.75 1.33 -38.71
CA PHE A 130 3.64 0.27 -37.71
C PHE A 130 3.29 0.82 -36.33
N GLU A 131 2.82 -0.06 -35.46
CA GLU A 131 2.59 0.20 -34.05
C GLU A 131 3.72 -0.40 -33.23
N PHE A 132 4.04 0.22 -32.09
CA PHE A 132 5.02 -0.35 -31.18
C PHE A 132 4.77 -0.01 -29.71
N HIS A 133 5.37 -0.82 -28.85
CA HIS A 133 5.48 -0.56 -27.43
C HIS A 133 6.91 -0.86 -26.98
N ALA A 134 7.57 0.13 -26.37
CA ALA A 134 8.97 0.04 -25.98
C ALA A 134 9.13 0.18 -24.47
N VAL A 135 9.90 -0.73 -23.87
CA VAL A 135 10.14 -0.80 -22.44
C VAL A 135 11.60 -1.10 -22.16
N THR A 136 12.18 -0.43 -21.16
CA THR A 136 13.50 -0.78 -20.62
C THR A 136 13.34 -1.50 -19.30
N ILE A 137 13.81 -2.73 -19.22
CA ILE A 137 14.00 -3.43 -17.94
C ILE A 137 15.38 -3.03 -17.39
N SER A 138 15.45 -2.66 -16.11
CA SER A 138 16.66 -2.12 -15.50
C SER A 138 17.33 -3.05 -14.48
N PHE A 139 16.61 -4.03 -13.93
CA PHE A 139 17.14 -4.97 -12.94
C PHE A 139 16.48 -6.35 -13.05
N PRO A 140 17.23 -7.48 -12.97
CA PRO A 140 18.67 -7.63 -12.68
C PRO A 140 19.61 -7.43 -13.89
N VAL A 141 19.03 -7.22 -15.07
CA VAL A 141 19.73 -6.94 -16.34
C VAL A 141 19.19 -5.65 -16.93
N LYS A 142 19.97 -5.00 -17.80
CA LYS A 142 19.50 -3.88 -18.61
C LYS A 142 19.15 -4.41 -19.99
N LEU A 143 17.86 -4.44 -20.30
CA LEU A 143 17.32 -4.94 -21.57
C LEU A 143 16.25 -3.98 -22.09
N HIS A 144 16.44 -3.49 -23.31
CA HIS A 144 15.41 -2.78 -24.05
C HIS A 144 14.57 -3.80 -24.83
N ILE A 145 13.24 -3.74 -24.67
CA ILE A 145 12.28 -4.58 -25.36
C ILE A 145 11.40 -3.68 -26.22
N ILE A 146 11.37 -3.94 -27.52
CA ILE A 146 10.46 -3.30 -28.46
C ILE A 146 9.52 -4.37 -29.01
N VAL A 147 8.23 -4.20 -28.76
CA VAL A 147 7.16 -5.00 -29.36
C VAL A 147 6.61 -4.23 -30.55
N LEU A 148 6.67 -4.81 -31.74
CA LEU A 148 6.23 -4.16 -32.98
C LEU A 148 5.05 -4.92 -33.60
N TYR A 149 4.06 -4.19 -34.11
CA TYR A 149 2.99 -4.74 -34.94
C TYR A 149 2.90 -3.92 -36.22
N ARG A 150 3.14 -4.55 -37.37
CA ARG A 150 2.96 -3.91 -38.67
C ARG A 150 1.67 -4.44 -39.31
N PRO A 151 0.71 -3.58 -39.67
CA PRO A 151 -0.46 -3.99 -40.44
C PRO A 151 -0.08 -4.56 -41.83
N PRO A 152 -0.85 -5.51 -42.39
CA PRO A 152 -0.60 -6.03 -43.73
C PRO A 152 -0.76 -4.93 -44.78
N GLY A 153 0.18 -4.85 -45.74
CA GLY A 153 0.16 -3.81 -46.76
C GLY A 153 1.51 -3.59 -47.47
N PRO A 154 1.64 -2.53 -48.29
CA PRO A 154 2.92 -2.13 -48.89
C PRO A 154 3.93 -1.69 -47.82
N LEU A 155 5.23 -1.76 -48.12
CA LEU A 155 6.29 -1.36 -47.17
C LEU A 155 6.21 0.14 -46.82
N GLY A 156 5.86 1.01 -47.78
CA GLY A 156 5.76 2.45 -47.53
C GLY A 156 7.05 3.01 -46.89
N ASN A 157 6.90 3.85 -45.87
CA ASN A 157 8.00 4.43 -45.09
C ASN A 157 8.52 3.52 -43.96
N PHE A 158 8.12 2.24 -43.94
CA PHE A 158 8.43 1.32 -42.82
C PHE A 158 9.92 1.25 -42.47
N ILE A 159 10.78 1.16 -43.48
CA ILE A 159 12.22 1.03 -43.27
C ILE A 159 12.79 2.32 -42.66
N ASP A 160 12.39 3.48 -43.17
CA ASP A 160 12.87 4.80 -42.70
C ASP A 160 12.36 5.12 -41.29
N GLU A 161 11.09 4.81 -41.01
CA GLU A 161 10.49 4.97 -39.68
C GLU A 161 11.13 4.01 -38.65
N LEU A 162 11.48 2.78 -39.06
CA LEU A 162 12.18 1.83 -38.21
C LEU A 162 13.63 2.26 -37.92
N ASP A 163 14.34 2.80 -38.91
CA ASP A 163 15.67 3.39 -38.74
C ASP A 163 15.65 4.54 -37.73
N THR A 164 14.66 5.43 -37.87
CA THR A 164 14.47 6.57 -36.97
C THR A 164 14.21 6.11 -35.54
N LEU A 165 13.38 5.08 -35.35
CA LEU A 165 13.10 4.49 -34.03
C LEU A 165 14.36 3.89 -33.39
N LEU A 166 15.12 3.10 -34.15
CA LEU A 166 16.33 2.41 -33.65
C LEU A 166 17.46 3.39 -33.36
N SER A 167 17.57 4.47 -34.13
CA SER A 167 18.52 5.56 -33.91
C SER A 167 18.31 6.29 -32.58
N GLY A 168 17.09 6.26 -32.04
CA GLY A 168 16.76 6.83 -30.72
C GLY A 168 17.24 6.01 -29.52
N LEU A 169 17.86 4.83 -29.74
CA LEU A 169 18.22 3.90 -28.67
C LEU A 169 19.73 3.83 -28.43
N PRO A 170 20.19 3.58 -27.17
CA PRO A 170 21.62 3.52 -26.87
C PRO A 170 22.28 2.32 -27.57
N VAL A 171 23.33 2.57 -28.36
CA VAL A 171 24.01 1.55 -29.18
C VAL A 171 24.62 0.41 -28.33
N GLU A 172 25.13 0.71 -27.14
CA GLU A 172 25.83 -0.24 -26.26
C GLU A 172 24.90 -1.09 -25.37
N SER A 173 23.60 -1.00 -25.56
CA SER A 173 22.61 -1.66 -24.70
C SER A 173 22.04 -2.94 -25.31
N SER A 174 21.78 -3.94 -24.46
CA SER A 174 21.07 -5.16 -24.85
C SER A 174 19.66 -4.78 -25.33
N LEU A 175 19.30 -5.23 -26.52
CA LEU A 175 18.04 -4.87 -27.18
C LEU A 175 17.44 -6.13 -27.79
N ILE A 176 16.13 -6.28 -27.63
CA ILE A 176 15.32 -7.24 -28.36
C ILE A 176 14.19 -6.48 -29.07
N LEU A 177 14.10 -6.68 -30.38
CA LEU A 177 13.04 -6.21 -31.25
C LEU A 177 12.24 -7.43 -31.70
N LEU A 178 10.97 -7.52 -31.32
CA LEU A 178 10.14 -8.67 -31.64
C LEU A 178 8.72 -8.25 -31.94
N GLY A 179 7.98 -9.09 -32.65
CA GLY A 179 6.60 -8.80 -32.99
C GLY A 179 6.15 -9.40 -34.30
N ASP A 180 4.99 -8.97 -34.77
CA ASP A 180 4.40 -9.41 -36.03
C ASP A 180 4.67 -8.36 -37.10
N PHE A 181 5.50 -8.72 -38.06
CA PHE A 181 5.94 -7.81 -39.13
C PHE A 181 5.02 -7.88 -40.36
N ASN A 182 4.16 -8.90 -40.45
CA ASN A 182 3.34 -9.16 -41.65
C ASN A 182 4.12 -9.03 -42.97
N LEU A 183 5.35 -9.58 -42.99
CA LEU A 183 6.23 -9.57 -44.16
C LEU A 183 6.32 -10.97 -44.80
N PRO A 184 6.11 -11.09 -46.13
CA PRO A 184 6.39 -12.33 -46.84
C PRO A 184 7.87 -12.71 -46.75
N SER A 185 8.17 -14.01 -46.73
CA SER A 185 9.54 -14.56 -46.64
C SER A 185 10.49 -13.98 -47.71
N GLU A 186 9.97 -13.71 -48.91
CA GLU A 186 10.72 -13.10 -50.02
C GLU A 186 11.16 -11.66 -49.73
N LYS A 187 10.32 -10.87 -49.04
CA LYS A 187 10.65 -9.49 -48.64
C LYS A 187 11.50 -9.43 -47.38
N LEU A 188 11.47 -10.47 -46.55
CA LEU A 188 12.39 -10.65 -45.43
C LEU A 188 13.85 -10.76 -45.91
N GLN A 189 14.06 -11.40 -47.06
CA GLN A 189 15.36 -11.51 -47.75
C GLN A 189 15.66 -10.31 -48.66
N SER A 190 14.79 -9.29 -48.71
CA SER A 190 15.03 -8.09 -49.51
C SER A 190 16.23 -7.29 -48.98
N SER A 191 16.89 -6.56 -49.88
CA SER A 191 18.18 -5.88 -49.66
C SER A 191 18.16 -4.70 -48.68
N CYS A 192 17.07 -4.42 -47.96
CA CYS A 192 16.95 -3.22 -47.12
C CYS A 192 16.73 -3.50 -45.63
N LEU A 193 15.89 -4.47 -45.24
CA LEU A 193 15.53 -4.69 -43.82
C LEU A 193 16.65 -5.37 -43.02
N LEU A 194 17.16 -6.50 -43.51
CA LEU A 194 18.24 -7.23 -42.83
C LEU A 194 19.53 -6.38 -42.74
N PRO A 195 19.95 -5.65 -43.79
CA PRO A 195 21.08 -4.73 -43.69
C PRO A 195 20.87 -3.62 -42.65
N LEU A 196 19.69 -2.99 -42.60
CA LEU A 196 19.36 -2.00 -41.58
C LEU A 196 19.46 -2.57 -40.17
N LEU A 197 18.83 -3.72 -39.90
CA LEU A 197 18.88 -4.32 -38.57
C LEU A 197 20.31 -4.74 -38.21
N SER A 198 21.09 -5.21 -39.18
CA SER A 198 22.50 -5.53 -38.99
C SER A 198 23.37 -4.31 -38.67
N SER A 199 23.05 -3.11 -39.19
CA SER A 199 23.78 -1.88 -38.84
C SER A 199 23.56 -1.48 -37.38
N PHE A 200 22.45 -1.89 -36.77
CA PHE A 200 22.20 -1.80 -35.34
C PHE A 200 22.64 -3.04 -34.56
N SER A 201 23.43 -3.93 -35.16
CA SER A 201 23.90 -5.19 -34.54
C SER A 201 22.78 -6.14 -34.09
N LEU A 202 21.57 -6.01 -34.67
CA LEU A 202 20.45 -6.92 -34.41
C LEU A 202 20.52 -8.14 -35.33
N SER A 203 20.61 -9.33 -34.75
CA SER A 203 20.58 -10.60 -35.50
C SER A 203 19.19 -11.22 -35.48
N LEU A 204 18.72 -11.71 -36.64
CA LEU A 204 17.48 -12.48 -36.75
C LEU A 204 17.64 -13.87 -36.11
N ASN A 205 16.74 -14.22 -35.21
CA ASN A 205 16.64 -15.57 -34.66
C ASN A 205 15.67 -16.40 -35.51
N LEU A 206 16.20 -17.40 -36.22
CA LEU A 206 15.41 -18.23 -37.13
C LEU A 206 14.44 -19.13 -36.35
N SER A 207 13.21 -19.22 -36.83
CA SER A 207 12.14 -20.04 -36.26
C SER A 207 11.51 -20.95 -37.32
N ALA A 208 10.81 -21.99 -36.86
CA ALA A 208 9.83 -22.69 -37.69
C ALA A 208 8.65 -21.74 -38.07
N PRO A 209 7.79 -22.11 -39.03
CA PRO A 209 6.61 -21.30 -39.39
C PRO A 209 5.78 -20.88 -38.18
N THR A 210 5.54 -19.58 -38.05
CA THR A 210 4.85 -18.96 -36.91
C THR A 210 3.36 -18.78 -37.13
N HIS A 211 2.85 -19.07 -38.33
CA HIS A 211 1.44 -19.01 -38.68
C HIS A 211 0.91 -20.37 -39.18
N ARG A 212 -0.38 -20.66 -38.94
CA ARG A 212 -1.04 -21.92 -39.38
C ARG A 212 -0.96 -22.16 -40.90
N ALA A 213 -0.85 -21.09 -41.69
CA ALA A 213 -0.69 -21.16 -43.15
C ALA A 213 0.75 -21.48 -43.60
N GLY A 214 1.69 -21.69 -42.69
CA GLY A 214 3.09 -22.03 -43.03
C GLY A 214 4.02 -20.83 -43.25
N ASN A 215 3.57 -19.61 -42.97
CA ASN A 215 4.38 -18.38 -43.06
C ASN A 215 5.10 -18.08 -41.74
N THR A 216 6.21 -17.34 -41.82
CA THR A 216 6.94 -16.79 -40.66
C THR A 216 6.71 -15.28 -40.59
N LEU A 217 5.68 -14.87 -39.84
CA LEU A 217 5.26 -13.47 -39.71
C LEU A 217 5.78 -12.84 -38.41
N ASP A 218 5.76 -13.62 -37.33
CA ASP A 218 6.33 -13.25 -36.03
C ASP A 218 7.85 -13.41 -36.03
N LEU A 219 8.59 -12.32 -35.81
CA LEU A 219 10.06 -12.30 -35.85
C LEU A 219 10.66 -11.87 -34.52
N VAL A 220 11.87 -12.36 -34.23
CA VAL A 220 12.63 -12.05 -33.02
C VAL A 220 14.06 -11.66 -33.40
N PHE A 221 14.42 -10.42 -33.17
CA PHE A 221 15.77 -9.88 -33.36
C PHE A 221 16.40 -9.53 -32.02
N SER A 222 17.65 -9.90 -31.79
CA SER A 222 18.33 -9.65 -30.52
C SER A 222 19.79 -9.18 -30.69
N ARG A 223 20.27 -8.41 -29.70
CA ARG A 223 21.68 -8.05 -29.50
C ARG A 223 21.99 -7.93 -28.00
N PRO A 224 23.22 -8.23 -27.55
CA PRO A 224 24.37 -8.70 -28.33
C PRO A 224 24.36 -10.22 -28.60
N ALA A 225 23.53 -10.98 -27.88
CA ALA A 225 23.47 -12.44 -27.99
C ALA A 225 22.23 -12.92 -28.75
N PRO A 226 22.32 -14.03 -29.51
CA PRO A 226 21.16 -14.67 -30.11
C PRO A 226 20.26 -15.29 -29.03
N ALA A 227 18.99 -15.45 -29.36
CA ALA A 227 18.02 -16.16 -28.53
C ALA A 227 18.30 -17.67 -28.58
N LEU A 228 18.42 -18.26 -27.39
CA LEU A 228 18.60 -19.69 -27.17
C LEU A 228 17.23 -20.38 -27.07
N ASP A 229 17.19 -21.66 -27.44
CA ASP A 229 16.02 -22.54 -27.27
C ASP A 229 14.70 -21.97 -27.84
N LEU A 230 14.79 -21.31 -29.01
CA LEU A 230 13.60 -20.74 -29.66
C LEU A 230 12.67 -21.87 -30.13
N THR A 231 11.47 -21.90 -29.55
CA THR A 231 10.46 -22.94 -29.77
C THR A 231 9.16 -22.34 -30.23
N VAL A 232 8.51 -22.99 -31.20
CA VAL A 232 7.22 -22.59 -31.78
C VAL A 232 6.15 -23.58 -31.34
N THR A 233 5.15 -23.11 -30.61
CA THR A 233 4.07 -23.94 -30.03
C THR A 233 2.72 -23.56 -30.64
N PRO A 234 2.05 -24.48 -31.36
CA PRO A 234 0.71 -24.23 -31.87
C PRO A 234 -0.32 -24.10 -30.74
N LEU A 235 -1.07 -22.98 -30.74
CA LEU A 235 -2.17 -22.73 -29.81
C LEU A 235 -3.50 -22.63 -30.57
N ASP A 236 -4.57 -23.16 -29.98
CA ASP A 236 -5.88 -23.20 -30.66
C ASP A 236 -6.60 -21.84 -30.68
N PHE A 237 -6.12 -20.87 -29.89
CA PHE A 237 -6.75 -19.57 -29.65
C PHE A 237 -6.34 -18.45 -30.62
N SER A 238 -5.38 -18.72 -31.51
CA SER A 238 -4.89 -17.81 -32.55
C SER A 238 -4.44 -18.62 -33.77
N ASP A 239 -4.50 -18.02 -34.95
CA ASP A 239 -3.86 -18.52 -36.17
C ASP A 239 -2.33 -18.34 -36.16
N HIS A 240 -1.83 -17.53 -35.22
CA HIS A 240 -0.41 -17.46 -34.88
C HIS A 240 -0.03 -18.43 -33.75
N HIS A 241 1.15 -19.01 -33.90
CA HIS A 241 1.79 -19.87 -32.93
C HIS A 241 2.46 -19.05 -31.82
N PHE A 242 2.58 -19.62 -30.63
CA PHE A 242 3.31 -19.00 -29.52
C PHE A 242 4.80 -19.30 -29.62
N LEU A 243 5.63 -18.26 -29.56
CA LEU A 243 7.09 -18.39 -29.53
C LEU A 243 7.59 -18.26 -28.09
N SER A 244 8.52 -19.12 -27.69
CA SER A 244 9.26 -18.98 -26.43
C SER A 244 10.75 -19.19 -26.62
N PHE A 245 11.56 -18.43 -25.91
CA PHE A 245 13.03 -18.42 -26.06
C PHE A 245 13.73 -17.93 -24.78
N THR A 246 15.05 -18.09 -24.72
CA THR A 246 15.88 -17.65 -23.58
C THR A 246 17.01 -16.73 -24.07
N LEU A 247 17.22 -15.59 -23.39
CA LEU A 247 18.37 -14.72 -23.61
C LEU A 247 19.38 -14.92 -22.48
N SER A 248 20.68 -14.97 -22.80
CA SER A 248 21.75 -14.89 -21.80
C SER A 248 22.32 -13.49 -21.79
N LEU A 249 22.18 -12.77 -20.68
CA LEU A 249 22.59 -11.37 -20.55
C LEU A 249 23.52 -11.17 -19.35
N PRO A 250 24.47 -10.22 -19.41
CA PRO A 250 25.32 -9.90 -18.27
C PRO A 250 24.49 -9.27 -17.15
N ALA A 251 24.68 -9.74 -15.91
CA ALA A 251 24.10 -9.08 -14.73
C ALA A 251 24.66 -7.66 -14.58
N LEU A 252 23.83 -6.71 -14.14
CA LEU A 252 24.39 -5.45 -13.65
C LEU A 252 25.18 -5.69 -12.36
N PRO A 253 26.33 -5.01 -12.17
CA PRO A 253 27.04 -5.03 -10.91
C PRO A 253 26.15 -4.42 -9.84
N THR A 254 25.66 -5.26 -8.93
CA THR A 254 25.03 -4.81 -7.69
C THR A 254 25.73 -5.45 -6.51
N ASN A 255 25.97 -4.64 -5.47
CA ASN A 255 26.13 -5.13 -4.12
C ASN A 255 24.88 -5.96 -3.78
N THR A 256 25.04 -7.29 -3.81
CA THR A 256 24.19 -8.30 -3.17
C THR A 256 22.67 -8.04 -3.18
N THR A 257 21.98 -8.44 -4.24
CA THR A 257 20.66 -9.07 -4.04
C THR A 257 20.88 -10.57 -3.95
N SER A 258 21.18 -11.03 -2.74
CA SER A 258 21.01 -12.45 -2.41
C SER A 258 19.56 -12.84 -2.69
N SER A 259 19.36 -14.05 -3.23
CA SER A 259 18.03 -14.62 -3.38
C SER A 259 17.34 -14.58 -2.01
N ILE A 260 16.28 -13.78 -1.90
CA ILE A 260 15.58 -13.58 -0.63
C ILE A 260 15.02 -14.94 -0.21
N SER A 261 15.66 -15.62 0.73
CA SER A 261 15.07 -16.75 1.43
C SER A 261 14.18 -16.18 2.52
N THR A 262 12.88 -16.28 2.31
CA THR A 262 11.89 -15.84 3.28
C THR A 262 11.75 -16.92 4.36
N THR A 263 11.99 -16.57 5.62
CA THR A 263 11.68 -17.41 6.78
C THR A 263 10.16 -17.44 6.99
N HIS A 264 9.55 -18.61 7.10
CA HIS A 264 8.12 -18.80 7.26
C HIS A 264 7.82 -19.67 8.47
N CYS A 265 6.92 -19.19 9.32
CA CYS A 265 6.21 -20.00 10.29
C CYS A 265 4.93 -20.52 9.61
N ASN A 266 4.76 -21.84 9.50
CA ASN A 266 3.57 -22.47 8.93
C ASN A 266 2.37 -22.38 9.90
N LEU A 267 1.85 -21.17 10.09
CA LEU A 267 0.69 -20.89 10.94
C LEU A 267 -0.60 -21.62 10.49
N ARG A 268 -0.63 -22.26 9.30
CA ARG A 268 -1.78 -23.05 8.82
C ARG A 268 -1.78 -24.46 9.41
N ALA A 269 -0.62 -24.94 9.87
CA ALA A 269 -0.48 -26.24 10.51
C ALA A 269 -0.77 -26.18 12.03
N ILE A 270 -0.87 -24.98 12.61
CA ILE A 270 -1.11 -24.79 14.04
C ILE A 270 -2.62 -24.76 14.30
N SER A 271 -3.10 -25.68 15.14
CA SER A 271 -4.45 -25.60 15.70
C SER A 271 -4.52 -24.48 16.75
N PRO A 272 -5.51 -23.57 16.72
CA PRO A 272 -5.69 -22.55 17.76
C PRO A 272 -5.77 -23.12 19.17
N SER A 273 -6.46 -24.26 19.36
CA SER A 273 -6.59 -24.90 20.68
C SER A 273 -5.26 -25.46 21.20
N SER A 274 -4.45 -26.03 20.30
CA SER A 274 -3.09 -26.51 20.65
C SER A 274 -2.15 -25.37 20.99
N LEU A 275 -2.30 -24.22 20.31
CA LEU A 275 -1.52 -23.03 20.61
C LEU A 275 -1.89 -22.47 21.98
N ALA A 276 -3.17 -22.30 22.26
CA ALA A 276 -3.67 -21.83 23.55
C ALA A 276 -3.21 -22.73 24.70
N SER A 277 -3.35 -24.05 24.56
CA SER A 277 -2.90 -24.99 25.60
C SER A 277 -1.38 -24.92 25.83
N THR A 278 -0.57 -24.83 24.76
CA THR A 278 0.88 -24.70 24.88
C THR A 278 1.26 -23.40 25.59
N ILE A 279 0.61 -22.28 25.25
CA ILE A 279 0.83 -20.99 25.93
C ILE A 279 0.49 -21.11 27.41
N LEU A 280 -0.66 -21.67 27.75
CA LEU A 280 -1.09 -21.86 29.14
C LEU A 280 -0.12 -22.73 29.95
N THR A 281 0.50 -23.75 29.33
CA THR A 281 1.53 -24.56 30.02
C THR A 281 2.84 -23.82 30.28
N THR A 282 3.14 -22.78 29.50
CA THR A 282 4.34 -21.95 29.67
C THR A 282 4.13 -20.73 30.56
N LEU A 283 2.88 -20.34 30.81
CA LEU A 283 2.55 -19.23 31.68
C LEU A 283 2.49 -19.71 33.15
N PRO A 284 2.85 -18.85 34.11
CA PRO A 284 2.51 -19.08 35.52
C PRO A 284 1.00 -19.25 35.69
N ASN A 285 0.57 -19.90 36.76
CA ASN A 285 -0.85 -19.91 37.10
C ASN A 285 -1.40 -18.47 37.27
N PRO A 286 -2.69 -18.20 37.02
CA PRO A 286 -3.25 -16.85 37.04
C PRO A 286 -2.99 -16.07 38.34
N ASP A 287 -3.01 -16.74 39.49
CA ASP A 287 -2.77 -16.10 40.79
C ASP A 287 -1.31 -15.65 40.95
N SER A 288 -0.37 -16.49 40.55
CA SER A 288 1.07 -16.17 40.55
C SER A 288 1.43 -15.16 39.48
N PHE A 289 0.72 -15.15 38.35
CA PHE A 289 0.89 -14.14 37.33
C PHE A 289 0.39 -12.77 37.82
N SER A 290 -0.72 -12.76 38.56
CA SER A 290 -1.34 -11.52 39.06
C SER A 290 -0.52 -10.81 40.15
N SER A 291 0.50 -11.45 40.70
CA SER A 291 1.44 -10.85 41.64
C SER A 291 2.70 -10.29 40.96
N LEU A 292 2.87 -10.50 39.65
CA LEU A 292 4.02 -10.00 38.91
C LEU A 292 3.92 -8.48 38.70
N PRO A 293 5.06 -7.74 38.78
CA PRO A 293 5.11 -6.35 38.34
C PRO A 293 4.72 -6.21 36.86
N LEU A 294 4.12 -5.08 36.48
CA LEU A 294 3.58 -4.83 35.15
C LEU A 294 4.55 -5.17 34.00
N GLU A 295 5.79 -4.69 34.09
CA GLU A 295 6.83 -4.94 33.06
C GLU A 295 7.16 -6.43 32.96
N THR A 296 7.35 -7.09 34.10
CA THR A 296 7.63 -8.53 34.16
C THR A 296 6.44 -9.34 33.63
N ALA A 297 5.21 -9.03 34.06
CA ALA A 297 3.99 -9.69 33.60
C ALA A 297 3.84 -9.59 32.08
N THR A 298 4.02 -8.38 31.53
CA THR A 298 3.90 -8.13 30.08
C THR A 298 4.99 -8.87 29.30
N ASN A 299 6.24 -8.81 29.75
CA ASN A 299 7.37 -9.50 29.11
C ASN A 299 7.24 -11.03 29.19
N THR A 300 6.83 -11.58 30.33
CA THR A 300 6.55 -13.01 30.50
C THR A 300 5.43 -13.43 29.55
N PHE A 301 4.34 -12.67 29.48
CA PHE A 301 3.23 -12.99 28.59
C PHE A 301 3.64 -13.03 27.12
N LEU A 302 4.29 -11.98 26.62
CA LEU A 302 4.72 -11.89 25.22
C LEU A 302 5.80 -12.92 24.88
N SER A 303 6.74 -13.19 25.79
CA SER A 303 7.81 -14.17 25.57
C SER A 303 7.30 -15.61 25.59
N SER A 304 6.37 -15.96 26.49
CA SER A 304 5.69 -17.26 26.50
C SER A 304 4.99 -17.53 25.17
N ILE A 305 4.22 -16.56 24.67
CA ILE A 305 3.54 -16.67 23.37
C ILE A 305 4.54 -16.87 22.23
N THR A 306 5.62 -16.07 22.20
CA THR A 306 6.67 -16.16 21.18
C THR A 306 7.34 -17.54 21.20
N SER A 307 7.67 -18.03 22.39
CA SER A 307 8.27 -19.35 22.60
C SER A 307 7.35 -20.48 22.12
N SER A 308 6.07 -20.48 22.53
CA SER A 308 5.10 -21.49 22.13
C SER A 308 4.94 -21.56 20.60
N ILE A 309 4.93 -20.42 19.93
CA ILE A 309 4.85 -20.39 18.46
C ILE A 309 6.09 -20.95 17.79
N ASN A 310 7.28 -20.62 18.31
CA ASN A 310 8.54 -21.11 17.78
C ASN A 310 8.67 -22.63 17.97
N THR A 311 8.12 -23.18 19.06
CA THR A 311 8.03 -24.62 19.29
C THR A 311 7.06 -25.32 18.34
N LEU A 312 5.84 -24.79 18.19
CA LEU A 312 4.79 -25.44 17.39
C LEU A 312 4.99 -25.28 15.87
N SER A 313 5.69 -24.22 15.46
CA SER A 313 5.99 -24.00 14.05
C SER A 313 7.30 -23.21 13.91
N PRO A 314 8.46 -23.90 13.93
CA PRO A 314 9.76 -23.27 13.76
C PRO A 314 9.86 -22.54 12.43
N LEU A 315 10.71 -21.52 12.40
CA LEU A 315 10.98 -20.73 11.20
C LEU A 315 11.66 -21.60 10.14
N THR A 316 11.02 -21.76 8.98
CA THR A 316 11.59 -22.50 7.84
C THR A 316 11.98 -21.53 6.72
N SER A 317 13.15 -21.70 6.11
CA SER A 317 13.58 -20.82 5.01
C SER A 317 13.07 -21.37 3.67
N ARG A 318 12.50 -20.50 2.82
CA ARG A 318 12.13 -20.82 1.43
C ARG A 318 12.43 -19.64 0.51
N PRO A 319 12.94 -19.87 -0.72
CA PRO A 319 13.13 -18.80 -1.69
C PRO A 319 11.81 -18.05 -1.95
N ALA A 320 11.87 -16.73 -1.92
CA ALA A 320 10.75 -15.84 -2.12
C ALA A 320 10.10 -16.12 -3.48
N LYS A 321 8.82 -16.52 -3.48
CA LYS A 321 7.98 -16.42 -4.67
C LYS A 321 7.22 -15.10 -4.57
N SER A 322 7.48 -14.18 -5.50
CA SER A 322 6.84 -12.86 -5.57
C SER A 322 5.39 -12.88 -6.06
N SER A 323 4.79 -14.06 -6.23
CA SER A 323 3.42 -14.17 -6.71
C SER A 323 2.45 -13.68 -5.63
N PRO A 324 1.57 -12.70 -5.92
CA PRO A 324 0.53 -12.30 -4.98
C PRO A 324 -0.32 -13.52 -4.59
N ALA A 325 -0.78 -13.53 -3.35
CA ALA A 325 -1.70 -14.58 -2.90
C ALA A 325 -2.93 -14.58 -3.82
N THR A 326 -3.25 -15.74 -4.39
CA THR A 326 -4.42 -15.96 -5.24
C THR A 326 -5.51 -16.63 -4.40
N PRO A 327 -6.33 -15.86 -3.66
CA PRO A 327 -7.31 -16.43 -2.73
C PRO A 327 -8.39 -17.29 -3.41
N TRP A 328 -8.61 -17.09 -4.72
CA TRP A 328 -9.47 -17.93 -5.55
C TRP A 328 -8.81 -19.27 -5.97
N LEU A 329 -7.51 -19.45 -5.74
CA LEU A 329 -6.78 -20.66 -6.13
C LEU A 329 -6.97 -21.78 -5.08
N SER A 330 -7.93 -22.66 -5.34
CA SER A 330 -8.22 -23.86 -4.56
C SER A 330 -7.16 -24.96 -4.75
N ASP A 331 -7.16 -25.97 -3.87
CA ASP A 331 -6.29 -27.14 -4.03
C ASP A 331 -6.61 -27.96 -5.28
N VAL A 332 -7.88 -27.95 -5.70
CA VAL A 332 -8.32 -28.52 -6.99
C VAL A 332 -7.60 -27.85 -8.15
N LEU A 333 -7.60 -26.51 -8.21
CA LEU A 333 -6.90 -25.77 -9.27
C LEU A 333 -5.38 -25.96 -9.22
N ARG A 334 -4.78 -26.13 -8.02
CA ARG A 334 -3.36 -26.45 -7.89
C ARG A 334 -3.02 -27.81 -8.50
N ASN A 335 -3.89 -28.81 -8.31
CA ASN A 335 -3.72 -30.14 -8.90
C ASN A 335 -3.89 -30.10 -10.42
N ASN A 336 -4.90 -29.38 -10.94
CA ASN A 336 -5.10 -29.25 -12.38
C ASN A 336 -3.90 -28.56 -13.06
N ARG A 337 -3.29 -27.57 -12.41
CA ARG A 337 -2.01 -26.96 -12.87
C ARG A 337 -0.86 -27.97 -12.90
N ARG A 338 -0.82 -28.93 -11.98
CA ARG A 338 0.20 -29.99 -11.97
C ARG A 338 0.00 -30.95 -13.13
N GLU A 339 -1.22 -31.39 -13.39
CA GLU A 339 -1.56 -32.26 -14.54
C GLU A 339 -1.21 -31.60 -15.86
N LEU A 340 -1.56 -30.32 -16.03
CA LEU A 340 -1.22 -29.53 -17.21
C LEU A 340 0.29 -29.54 -17.50
N ARG A 341 1.12 -29.33 -16.47
CA ARG A 341 2.60 -29.37 -16.60
C ARG A 341 3.14 -30.74 -16.95
N LEU A 342 2.48 -31.81 -16.51
CA LEU A 342 2.88 -33.18 -16.87
C LEU A 342 2.56 -33.46 -18.35
N ALA A 343 1.38 -33.06 -18.82
CA ALA A 343 0.98 -33.21 -20.21
C ALA A 343 1.89 -32.40 -21.15
N GLU A 344 2.24 -31.17 -20.77
CA GLU A 344 3.18 -30.32 -21.52
C GLU A 344 4.55 -31.00 -21.68
N ARG A 345 5.13 -31.51 -20.59
CA ARG A 345 6.43 -32.20 -20.63
C ARG A 345 6.38 -33.48 -21.46
N LYS A 346 5.25 -34.20 -21.41
CA LYS A 346 5.03 -35.40 -22.22
C LYS A 346 5.04 -35.05 -23.71
N TRP A 347 4.26 -34.05 -24.11
CA TRP A 347 4.24 -33.56 -25.49
C TRP A 347 5.62 -33.05 -25.94
N LYS A 348 6.30 -32.22 -25.14
CA LYS A 348 7.64 -31.73 -25.46
C LYS A 348 8.64 -32.87 -25.71
N LYS A 349 8.48 -34.01 -25.03
CA LYS A 349 9.31 -35.20 -25.21
C LYS A 349 8.89 -36.07 -26.38
N SER A 350 7.60 -36.30 -26.58
CA SER A 350 7.09 -37.24 -27.59
C SER A 350 6.94 -36.62 -28.98
N GLN A 351 6.66 -35.31 -29.05
CA GLN A 351 6.31 -34.57 -30.26
C GLN A 351 5.15 -35.20 -31.05
N GLN A 352 4.32 -36.02 -30.40
CA GLN A 352 3.16 -36.67 -31.02
C GLN A 352 1.93 -35.75 -31.01
N TYR A 353 1.16 -35.77 -32.09
CA TYR A 353 -0.07 -34.98 -32.22
C TYR A 353 -1.12 -35.33 -31.16
N SER A 354 -1.25 -36.60 -30.78
CA SER A 354 -2.15 -37.04 -29.71
C SER A 354 -1.83 -36.43 -28.34
N ASP A 355 -0.54 -36.29 -28.02
CA ASP A 355 -0.08 -35.64 -26.78
C ASP A 355 -0.25 -34.12 -26.84
N LEU A 356 -0.09 -33.51 -28.02
CA LEU A 356 -0.41 -32.09 -28.24
C LEU A 356 -1.89 -31.82 -27.96
N CYS A 357 -2.81 -32.61 -28.55
CA CYS A 357 -4.25 -32.46 -28.32
C CYS A 357 -4.62 -32.63 -26.84
N SER A 358 -3.99 -33.57 -26.15
CA SER A 358 -4.20 -33.80 -24.71
C SER A 358 -3.76 -32.58 -23.88
N TYR A 359 -2.58 -32.03 -24.18
CA TYR A 359 -2.08 -30.81 -23.55
C TYR A 359 -3.00 -29.61 -23.83
N GLN A 360 -3.40 -29.38 -25.08
CA GLN A 360 -4.28 -28.29 -25.48
C GLN A 360 -5.66 -28.37 -24.79
N SER A 361 -6.24 -29.58 -24.71
CA SER A 361 -7.51 -29.83 -24.00
C SER A 361 -7.40 -29.48 -22.51
N LEU A 362 -6.33 -29.93 -21.84
CA LEU A 362 -6.08 -29.61 -20.43
C LEU A 362 -5.84 -28.11 -20.20
N LEU A 363 -5.15 -27.43 -21.14
CA LEU A 363 -4.88 -26.00 -21.07
C LEU A 363 -6.18 -25.19 -21.16
N SER A 364 -7.07 -25.56 -22.10
CA SER A 364 -8.39 -24.95 -22.26
C SER A 364 -9.25 -25.13 -21.01
N ARG A 365 -9.33 -26.36 -20.48
CA ARG A 365 -10.06 -26.66 -19.23
C ARG A 365 -9.51 -25.88 -18.03
N PHE A 366 -8.18 -25.82 -17.88
CA PHE A 366 -7.57 -25.09 -16.79
C PHE A 366 -7.89 -23.59 -16.85
N SER A 367 -7.88 -23.00 -18.04
CA SER A 367 -8.23 -21.58 -18.22
C SER A 367 -9.68 -21.31 -17.81
N THR A 368 -10.64 -22.13 -18.25
CA THR A 368 -12.06 -21.93 -17.93
C THR A 368 -12.35 -22.09 -16.44
N GLU A 369 -11.72 -23.08 -15.78
CA GLU A 369 -11.86 -23.28 -14.34
C GLU A 369 -11.26 -22.13 -13.52
N VAL A 370 -10.13 -21.56 -13.95
CA VAL A 370 -9.53 -20.38 -13.32
C VAL A 370 -10.47 -19.17 -13.41
N THR A 371 -11.01 -18.89 -14.60
CA THR A 371 -11.97 -17.80 -14.80
C THR A 371 -13.23 -17.99 -13.95
N ALA A 372 -13.78 -19.21 -13.91
CA ALA A 372 -14.95 -19.54 -13.10
C ALA A 372 -14.69 -19.36 -11.59
N ALA A 373 -13.51 -19.78 -11.11
CA ALA A 373 -13.14 -19.63 -9.71
C ALA A 373 -12.92 -18.16 -9.32
N LYS A 374 -12.26 -17.37 -10.17
CA LYS A 374 -12.12 -15.90 -9.99
C LYS A 374 -13.49 -15.23 -9.93
N SER A 375 -14.35 -15.51 -10.91
CA SER A 375 -15.70 -14.93 -10.99
C SER A 375 -16.53 -15.27 -9.76
N SER A 376 -16.58 -16.56 -9.37
CA SER A 376 -17.31 -17.02 -8.19
C SER A 376 -16.80 -16.38 -6.90
N PHE A 377 -15.48 -16.22 -6.77
CA PHE A 377 -14.86 -15.58 -5.61
C PHE A 377 -15.28 -14.11 -5.50
N TYR A 378 -15.12 -13.32 -6.57
CA TYR A 378 -15.47 -11.89 -6.52
C TYR A 378 -16.97 -11.65 -6.43
N LYS A 379 -17.80 -12.46 -7.12
CA LYS A 379 -19.26 -12.42 -6.98
C LYS A 379 -19.67 -12.59 -5.52
N ARG A 380 -19.20 -13.67 -4.87
CA ARG A 380 -19.46 -13.90 -3.44
C ARG A 380 -18.93 -12.76 -2.57
N LYS A 381 -17.74 -12.23 -2.90
CA LYS A 381 -17.13 -11.11 -2.16
C LYS A 381 -17.98 -9.84 -2.20
N LEU A 382 -18.55 -9.54 -3.37
CA LEU A 382 -19.43 -8.41 -3.60
C LEU A 382 -20.79 -8.61 -2.94
N GLU A 383 -21.39 -9.80 -3.07
CA GLU A 383 -22.65 -10.15 -2.41
C GLU A 383 -22.55 -10.04 -0.88
N GLU A 384 -21.48 -10.56 -0.29
CA GLU A 384 -21.23 -10.44 1.16
C GLU A 384 -21.00 -9.00 1.64
N SER A 385 -20.63 -8.09 0.73
CA SER A 385 -20.29 -6.70 1.05
C SER A 385 -21.30 -5.68 0.51
N ALA A 386 -22.43 -6.15 -0.05
CA ALA A 386 -23.36 -5.31 -0.81
C ALA A 386 -23.96 -4.14 -0.01
N SER A 387 -24.06 -4.28 1.32
CA SER A 387 -24.62 -3.28 2.23
C SER A 387 -23.62 -2.23 2.73
N ASP A 388 -22.34 -2.36 2.40
CA ASP A 388 -21.26 -1.48 2.89
C ASP A 388 -20.51 -0.84 1.71
N PRO A 389 -20.88 0.39 1.32
CA PRO A 389 -20.27 1.09 0.19
C PRO A 389 -18.75 1.24 0.30
N ARG A 390 -18.20 1.39 1.52
CA ARG A 390 -16.74 1.47 1.72
C ARG A 390 -16.08 0.12 1.43
N LYS A 391 -16.68 -0.99 1.88
CA LYS A 391 -16.18 -2.34 1.53
C LYS A 391 -16.30 -2.63 0.04
N LEU A 392 -17.39 -2.23 -0.61
CA LEU A 392 -17.52 -2.36 -2.06
C LEU A 392 -16.44 -1.56 -2.78
N PHE A 393 -16.23 -0.29 -2.41
CA PHE A 393 -15.20 0.55 -3.01
C PHE A 393 -13.79 -0.04 -2.83
N THR A 394 -13.47 -0.57 -1.66
CA THR A 394 -12.18 -1.24 -1.41
C THR A 394 -12.03 -2.57 -2.17
N ILE A 395 -13.12 -3.20 -2.61
CA ILE A 395 -13.08 -4.36 -3.50
C ILE A 395 -12.91 -3.93 -4.97
N PHE A 396 -13.67 -2.94 -5.43
CA PHE A 396 -13.66 -2.48 -6.82
C PHE A 396 -12.42 -1.67 -7.17
N SER A 397 -11.98 -0.76 -6.30
CA SER A 397 -10.90 0.19 -6.60
C SER A 397 -9.60 -0.52 -7.03
N PRO A 398 -9.10 -1.57 -6.33
CA PRO A 398 -7.92 -2.30 -6.77
C PRO A 398 -8.14 -3.17 -8.02
N LEU A 399 -9.39 -3.50 -8.36
CA LEU A 399 -9.73 -4.27 -9.57
C LEU A 399 -9.77 -3.40 -10.81
N LEU A 400 -10.21 -2.15 -10.67
CA LEU A 400 -10.29 -1.17 -11.77
C LEU A 400 -8.98 -0.41 -11.94
N ASN A 401 -8.32 -0.10 -10.82
CA ASN A 401 -7.05 0.60 -10.74
C ASN A 401 -6.04 -0.33 -10.05
N PRO A 402 -5.55 -1.37 -10.74
CA PRO A 402 -4.50 -2.20 -10.16
C PRO A 402 -3.32 -1.29 -9.77
N PRO A 403 -2.77 -1.45 -8.55
CA PRO A 403 -1.67 -0.60 -8.11
C PRO A 403 -0.53 -0.73 -9.12
N THR A 404 -0.05 0.41 -9.61
CA THR A 404 1.17 0.46 -10.41
C THR A 404 2.29 -0.21 -9.61
N PRO A 405 3.10 -1.09 -10.24
CA PRO A 405 4.29 -1.60 -9.60
C PRO A 405 5.10 -0.41 -9.10
N GLN A 406 5.43 -0.39 -7.80
CA GLN A 406 6.28 0.66 -7.27
C GLN A 406 7.62 0.59 -8.04
N PRO A 407 8.08 1.70 -8.62
CA PRO A 407 9.40 1.71 -9.25
C PRO A 407 10.45 1.38 -8.18
N PRO A 408 11.57 0.75 -8.55
CA PRO A 408 12.65 0.53 -7.62
C PRO A 408 13.16 1.90 -7.15
N THR A 409 13.17 2.10 -5.84
CA THR A 409 13.70 3.31 -5.21
C THR A 409 15.09 3.03 -4.67
N THR A 410 16.02 3.96 -4.83
CA THR A 410 17.33 3.93 -4.12
C THR A 410 17.22 4.31 -2.64
N LEU A 411 16.03 4.71 -2.19
CA LEU A 411 15.75 5.14 -0.82
C LEU A 411 15.99 4.02 0.19
N SER A 412 16.64 4.37 1.29
CA SER A 412 16.89 3.56 2.47
C SER A 412 15.93 3.94 3.61
N PRO A 413 15.75 3.09 4.63
CA PRO A 413 15.03 3.47 5.85
C PRO A 413 15.61 4.73 6.53
N ASP A 414 16.92 4.93 6.45
CA ASP A 414 17.59 6.07 7.10
C ASP A 414 17.31 7.40 6.38
N ASP A 415 17.13 7.39 5.05
CA ASP A 415 16.69 8.58 4.30
C ASP A 415 15.34 9.10 4.81
N PHE A 416 14.41 8.18 5.11
CA PHE A 416 13.12 8.53 5.69
C PHE A 416 13.23 9.04 7.13
N VAL A 417 14.06 8.39 7.96
CA VAL A 417 14.31 8.85 9.34
C VAL A 417 14.83 10.28 9.33
N ASN A 418 15.90 10.54 8.57
CA ASN A 418 16.52 11.85 8.47
C ASN A 418 15.52 12.91 8.03
N PHE A 419 14.73 12.61 6.99
CA PHE A 419 13.70 13.53 6.50
C PHE A 419 12.62 13.84 7.54
N PHE A 420 12.07 12.83 8.21
CA PHE A 420 11.02 13.04 9.21
C PHE A 420 11.53 13.81 10.44
N GLU A 421 12.75 13.53 10.89
CA GLU A 421 13.37 14.26 12.00
C GLU A 421 13.73 15.70 11.62
N GLU A 422 14.24 15.92 10.41
CA GLU A 422 14.61 17.25 9.91
C GLU A 422 13.38 18.18 9.79
N ILE A 423 12.25 17.69 9.27
CA ILE A 423 11.01 18.48 9.24
C ILE A 423 10.62 18.96 10.64
N VAL A 424 10.59 18.04 11.60
CA VAL A 424 10.19 18.37 12.97
C VAL A 424 11.20 19.32 13.62
N ALA A 425 12.50 19.10 13.39
CA ALA A 425 13.55 19.98 13.90
C ALA A 425 13.43 21.40 13.34
N ASN A 426 13.24 21.55 12.03
CA ASN A 426 13.10 22.84 11.36
C ASN A 426 11.87 23.61 11.86
N ILE A 427 10.72 22.94 12.01
CA ILE A 427 9.51 23.55 12.58
C ILE A 427 9.76 23.99 14.02
N ARG A 428 10.47 23.20 14.84
CA ARG A 428 10.74 23.58 16.23
C ARG A 428 11.68 24.77 16.34
N GLN A 429 12.68 24.87 15.45
CA GLN A 429 13.61 26.00 15.42
C GLN A 429 12.94 27.32 15.02
N SER A 430 11.82 27.28 14.28
CA SER A 430 11.08 28.49 13.94
C SER A 430 10.30 29.11 15.10
N PHE A 431 10.20 28.43 16.24
CA PHE A 431 9.56 28.96 17.45
C PHE A 431 10.60 29.30 18.52
N PRO A 432 10.39 30.37 19.30
CA PRO A 432 11.26 30.66 20.44
C PRO A 432 11.29 29.46 21.40
N PRO A 433 12.44 29.15 22.02
CA PRO A 433 12.52 28.09 23.02
C PRO A 433 11.47 28.37 24.07
N ALA A 434 10.65 27.35 24.38
CA ALA A 434 9.49 27.47 25.26
C ALA A 434 9.88 28.23 26.54
N SER A 435 9.65 29.54 26.53
CA SER A 435 9.51 30.31 27.75
C SER A 435 8.43 29.57 28.51
N THR A 436 8.63 29.29 29.79
CA THR A 436 7.62 28.69 30.65
C THR A 436 6.32 29.48 30.51
N LEU A 437 5.50 29.08 29.53
CA LEU A 437 4.15 29.56 29.33
C LEU A 437 3.42 28.96 30.52
N HIS A 438 3.52 29.68 31.63
CA HIS A 438 2.54 29.63 32.69
C HIS A 438 1.27 30.22 32.08
N THR A 439 0.63 29.48 31.18
CA THR A 439 -0.81 29.61 30.98
C THR A 439 -1.36 29.49 32.40
N LYS A 440 -1.89 30.59 32.94
CA LYS A 440 -2.58 30.56 34.22
C LYS A 440 -3.60 29.43 34.09
N LEU A 441 -3.34 28.32 34.77
CA LEU A 441 -4.25 27.19 34.90
C LEU A 441 -5.46 27.74 35.67
N CYS A 442 -6.41 28.35 34.96
CA CYS A 442 -7.75 28.44 35.48
C CYS A 442 -8.24 26.99 35.51
N LEU A 443 -8.31 26.39 36.71
CA LEU A 443 -9.06 25.17 36.98
C LEU A 443 -10.55 25.55 36.94
N PRO A 444 -11.32 25.25 35.88
CA PRO A 444 -12.68 25.73 35.79
C PRO A 444 -13.68 24.56 35.71
N HIS A 445 -13.37 23.40 36.31
CA HIS A 445 -14.32 22.28 36.34
C HIS A 445 -14.33 21.61 37.71
N SER A 446 -15.53 21.50 38.30
CA SER A 446 -15.79 20.76 39.54
C SER A 446 -15.59 19.25 39.42
N THR A 447 -15.27 18.76 38.22
CA THR A 447 -15.20 17.35 37.83
C THR A 447 -13.79 16.98 37.38
N SER A 448 -13.27 15.88 37.91
CA SER A 448 -11.92 15.41 37.61
C SER A 448 -11.88 13.93 37.27
N LEU A 449 -11.02 13.54 36.34
CA LEU A 449 -10.66 12.15 36.07
C LEU A 449 -9.31 11.85 36.74
N SER A 450 -9.35 11.24 37.93
CA SER A 450 -8.14 10.95 38.72
C SER A 450 -7.57 9.56 38.51
N HIS A 451 -8.38 8.60 38.06
CA HIS A 451 -8.01 7.21 37.83
C HIS A 451 -8.91 6.60 36.74
N PHE A 452 -8.39 5.58 36.05
CA PHE A 452 -9.20 4.74 35.16
C PHE A 452 -9.85 3.60 35.97
N SER A 453 -11.10 3.29 35.65
CA SER A 453 -11.81 2.15 36.21
C SER A 453 -11.24 0.84 35.68
N LEU A 454 -11.16 -0.17 36.56
CA LEU A 454 -10.80 -1.53 36.17
C LEU A 454 -11.88 -2.10 35.27
N LEU A 455 -11.45 -2.88 34.26
CA LEU A 455 -12.35 -3.56 33.33
C LEU A 455 -12.51 -5.02 33.71
N SER A 456 -13.72 -5.53 33.54
CA SER A 456 -14.03 -6.95 33.64
C SER A 456 -13.44 -7.75 32.47
N THR A 457 -13.34 -9.08 32.64
CA THR A 457 -12.91 -9.98 31.57
C THR A 457 -13.80 -9.90 30.34
N ASP A 458 -15.11 -9.69 30.52
CA ASP A 458 -16.07 -9.57 29.43
C ASP A 458 -15.90 -8.27 28.63
N GLU A 459 -15.65 -7.16 29.33
CA GLU A 459 -15.34 -5.88 28.68
C GLU A 459 -14.04 -5.98 27.88
N ILE A 460 -13.02 -6.63 28.42
CA ILE A 460 -11.74 -6.82 27.73
C ILE A 460 -11.88 -7.76 26.54
N LEU A 461 -12.66 -8.84 26.65
CA LEU A 461 -12.97 -9.70 25.51
C LEU A 461 -13.69 -8.90 24.40
N HIS A 462 -14.63 -8.05 24.78
CA HIS A 462 -15.32 -7.16 23.85
C HIS A 462 -14.35 -6.17 23.18
N LEU A 463 -13.42 -5.58 23.94
CA LEU A 463 -12.37 -4.71 23.39
C LEU A 463 -11.45 -5.44 22.40
N LEU A 464 -11.06 -6.68 22.71
CA LEU A 464 -10.22 -7.50 21.86
C LEU A 464 -10.91 -7.81 20.52
N HIS A 465 -12.20 -8.13 20.53
CA HIS A 465 -12.94 -8.47 19.32
C HIS A 465 -13.48 -7.27 18.53
N SER A 466 -13.70 -6.13 19.18
CA SER A 466 -14.14 -4.90 18.52
C SER A 466 -13.01 -4.15 17.81
N ASN A 467 -11.77 -4.31 18.27
CA ASN A 467 -10.60 -3.75 17.58
C ASN A 467 -10.32 -4.48 16.25
N ASN A 468 -9.94 -3.70 15.24
CA ASN A 468 -9.48 -4.27 13.97
C ASN A 468 -8.18 -5.07 14.20
N PRO A 469 -8.06 -6.31 13.69
CA PRO A 469 -6.88 -7.14 13.87
C PRO A 469 -5.71 -6.68 12.97
N THR A 470 -5.22 -5.46 13.18
CA THR A 470 -4.05 -4.94 12.47
C THR A 470 -2.79 -5.49 13.10
N THR A 471 -2.12 -6.42 12.42
CA THR A 471 -0.88 -7.04 12.91
C THR A 471 0.31 -6.12 12.73
N CYS A 472 0.98 -5.83 13.85
CA CYS A 472 2.28 -5.19 13.87
C CYS A 472 3.38 -6.24 13.65
N PRO A 473 4.48 -5.93 12.94
CA PRO A 473 5.65 -6.81 12.90
C PRO A 473 6.27 -7.12 14.26
N LEU A 474 5.97 -6.31 15.30
CA LEU A 474 6.40 -6.54 16.68
C LEU A 474 5.45 -7.47 17.46
N ASP A 475 4.28 -7.83 16.91
CA ASP A 475 3.37 -8.76 17.57
C ASP A 475 3.95 -10.18 17.54
N PRO A 476 3.83 -10.96 18.63
CA PRO A 476 4.33 -12.34 18.67
C PRO A 476 3.54 -13.28 17.75
N LEU A 477 2.31 -12.90 17.38
CA LEU A 477 1.49 -13.59 16.39
C LEU A 477 0.51 -12.66 15.68
N PRO A 478 -0.09 -13.10 14.55
CA PRO A 478 -1.11 -12.30 13.89
C PRO A 478 -2.28 -12.00 14.83
N SER A 479 -2.71 -10.74 14.87
CA SER A 479 -3.77 -10.25 15.76
C SER A 479 -5.07 -11.03 15.60
N SER A 480 -5.38 -11.52 14.39
CA SER A 480 -6.56 -12.35 14.17
C SER A 480 -6.47 -13.71 14.88
N LEU A 481 -5.28 -14.32 14.90
CA LEU A 481 -5.07 -15.56 15.64
C LEU A 481 -5.06 -15.28 17.15
N PHE A 482 -4.56 -14.11 17.56
CA PHE A 482 -4.60 -13.65 18.95
C PHE A 482 -6.05 -13.53 19.43
N GLN A 483 -6.92 -12.89 18.65
CA GLN A 483 -8.36 -12.80 18.95
C GLN A 483 -9.05 -14.17 19.06
N THR A 484 -8.62 -15.16 18.27
CA THR A 484 -9.16 -16.53 18.34
C THR A 484 -8.81 -17.23 19.64
N ILE A 485 -7.57 -17.10 20.12
CA ILE A 485 -7.10 -17.74 21.37
C ILE A 485 -7.30 -16.86 22.61
N ALA A 486 -7.69 -15.59 22.42
CA ALA A 486 -7.88 -14.63 23.50
C ALA A 486 -8.79 -15.12 24.64
N PRO A 487 -9.92 -15.82 24.39
CA PRO A 487 -10.78 -16.32 25.47
C PRO A 487 -10.02 -17.15 26.51
N ASP A 488 -9.08 -17.99 26.06
CA ASP A 488 -8.28 -18.85 26.94
C ASP A 488 -7.23 -18.05 27.75
N LEU A 489 -6.85 -16.87 27.27
CA LEU A 489 -5.80 -16.03 27.85
C LEU A 489 -6.36 -14.81 28.61
N LEU A 490 -7.68 -14.71 28.77
CA LEU A 490 -8.35 -13.54 29.34
C LEU A 490 -7.85 -13.12 30.73
N PRO A 491 -7.60 -14.02 31.70
CA PRO A 491 -7.12 -13.61 33.02
C PRO A 491 -5.80 -12.84 32.96
N PHE A 492 -4.87 -13.29 32.10
CA PHE A 492 -3.55 -12.67 31.93
C PHE A 492 -3.64 -11.31 31.23
N ILE A 493 -4.42 -11.23 30.15
CA ILE A 493 -4.65 -9.98 29.41
C ILE A 493 -5.35 -8.97 30.31
N THR A 494 -6.34 -9.42 31.07
CA THR A 494 -7.10 -8.58 32.02
C THR A 494 -6.19 -7.99 33.08
N HIS A 495 -5.32 -8.81 33.66
CA HIS A 495 -4.33 -8.35 34.62
C HIS A 495 -3.41 -7.28 34.02
N ILE A 496 -2.84 -7.50 32.83
CA ILE A 496 -1.94 -6.53 32.16
C ILE A 496 -2.67 -5.20 31.91
N ILE A 497 -3.87 -5.23 31.35
CA ILE A 497 -4.62 -4.00 31.03
C ILE A 497 -4.96 -3.21 32.31
N ASN A 498 -5.46 -3.89 33.35
CA ASN A 498 -5.90 -3.25 34.58
C ASN A 498 -4.73 -2.72 35.43
N THR A 499 -3.61 -3.43 35.48
CA THR A 499 -2.39 -2.96 36.16
C THR A 499 -1.68 -1.84 35.40
N SER A 500 -1.95 -1.69 34.09
CA SER A 500 -1.47 -0.57 33.28
C SER A 500 -2.23 0.74 33.54
N SER A 501 -3.14 0.84 34.52
CA SER A 501 -4.02 2.01 34.73
C SER A 501 -3.32 3.32 35.15
N GLY A 502 -2.02 3.28 35.49
CA GLY A 502 -1.20 4.48 35.75
C GLY A 502 0.13 4.53 34.99
N HIS A 503 0.49 3.46 34.27
CA HIS A 503 1.76 3.35 33.56
C HIS A 503 1.61 2.46 32.32
N VAL A 504 2.21 2.86 31.21
CA VAL A 504 2.21 2.07 29.97
C VAL A 504 3.43 1.16 29.94
N PRO A 505 3.28 -0.16 29.66
CA PRO A 505 4.42 -1.06 29.54
C PRO A 505 5.43 -0.60 28.48
N SER A 506 6.73 -0.74 28.79
CA SER A 506 7.83 -0.34 27.90
C SER A 506 7.71 -0.97 26.50
N THR A 507 7.33 -2.24 26.40
CA THR A 507 7.13 -2.97 25.14
C THR A 507 5.99 -2.40 24.28
N PHE A 508 5.07 -1.62 24.86
CA PHE A 508 3.98 -0.97 24.15
C PHE A 508 4.32 0.44 23.64
N LYS A 509 5.50 0.96 24.00
CA LYS A 509 5.99 2.30 23.63
C LYS A 509 6.82 2.34 22.34
N THR A 510 7.03 1.19 21.70
CA THR A 510 7.78 1.08 20.44
C THR A 510 6.85 0.96 19.24
N ALA A 511 7.11 1.75 18.20
CA ALA A 511 6.37 1.73 16.94
C ALA A 511 7.22 1.23 15.76
N ARG A 512 6.56 0.62 14.78
CA ARG A 512 7.14 0.30 13.48
C ARG A 512 6.57 1.24 12.43
N VAL A 513 7.36 2.18 11.92
CA VAL A 513 6.91 3.17 10.94
C VAL A 513 7.08 2.61 9.53
N VAL A 514 6.01 2.67 8.74
CA VAL A 514 6.01 2.30 7.33
C VAL A 514 5.68 3.54 6.50
N PRO A 515 6.63 4.01 5.65
CA PRO A 515 6.36 5.10 4.72
C PRO A 515 5.32 4.68 3.69
N ILE A 516 4.25 5.47 3.54
CA ILE A 516 3.20 5.25 2.53
C ILE A 516 3.13 6.46 1.60
N LEU A 517 3.23 6.24 0.29
CA LEU A 517 3.15 7.30 -0.71
C LEU A 517 1.79 8.01 -0.62
N LYS A 518 1.79 9.33 -0.50
CA LYS A 518 0.61 10.18 -0.32
C LYS A 518 -0.41 10.00 -1.44
N LYS A 519 0.06 9.87 -2.69
CA LYS A 519 -0.74 9.61 -3.89
C LYS A 519 0.09 8.78 -4.86
N SER A 520 -0.52 7.82 -5.55
CA SER A 520 0.16 6.92 -6.50
C SER A 520 0.82 7.61 -7.70
N THR A 521 0.44 8.86 -7.99
CA THR A 521 0.95 9.67 -9.10
C THR A 521 2.17 10.52 -8.74
N LEU A 522 2.53 10.59 -7.45
CA LEU A 522 3.67 11.39 -6.99
C LEU A 522 4.98 10.66 -7.22
N ASP A 523 6.07 11.41 -7.33
CA ASP A 523 7.41 10.84 -7.47
C ASP A 523 7.77 10.02 -6.23
N SER A 524 8.01 8.73 -6.45
CA SER A 524 8.39 7.76 -5.43
C SER A 524 9.83 7.90 -4.93
N LEU A 525 10.69 8.64 -5.65
CA LEU A 525 12.08 8.91 -5.24
C LEU A 525 12.18 10.09 -4.27
N ASP A 526 11.14 10.92 -4.20
CA ASP A 526 11.06 12.03 -3.26
C ASP A 526 10.44 11.58 -1.93
N VAL A 527 11.25 11.58 -0.87
CA VAL A 527 10.87 11.24 0.51
C VAL A 527 9.72 12.12 1.04
N GLY A 528 9.61 13.36 0.55
CA GLY A 528 8.54 14.29 0.90
C GLY A 528 7.14 13.87 0.45
N ASN A 529 7.06 12.93 -0.49
CA ASN A 529 5.81 12.36 -0.95
C ASN A 529 5.28 11.22 -0.07
N TYR A 530 5.94 10.88 1.03
CA TYR A 530 5.54 9.78 1.92
C TYR A 530 4.94 10.28 3.25
N ARG A 531 4.05 9.47 3.83
CA ARG A 531 3.50 9.63 5.18
C ARG A 531 4.10 8.60 6.12
N PRO A 532 4.55 8.98 7.33
CA PRO A 532 5.05 8.05 8.33
C PRO A 532 3.90 7.36 9.09
N VAL A 533 3.47 6.17 8.64
CA VAL A 533 2.40 5.45 9.36
C VAL A 533 3.00 4.54 10.45
N SER A 534 2.63 4.80 11.70
CA SER A 534 3.04 4.03 12.87
C SER A 534 2.18 2.77 13.05
N LEU A 535 2.81 1.60 12.94
CA LEU A 535 2.24 0.32 13.32
C LEU A 535 2.57 0.03 14.79
N LEU A 536 1.54 0.04 15.64
CA LEU A 536 1.64 -0.29 17.07
C LEU A 536 1.18 -1.73 17.32
N SER A 537 1.74 -2.37 18.36
CA SER A 537 1.35 -3.72 18.75
C SER A 537 -0.15 -3.82 19.07
N PHE A 538 -0.74 -4.97 18.78
CA PHE A 538 -2.18 -5.16 18.93
C PHE A 538 -2.65 -4.94 20.37
N LEU A 539 -1.92 -5.47 21.36
CA LEU A 539 -2.24 -5.27 22.77
C LEU A 539 -2.04 -3.82 23.24
N SER A 540 -1.04 -3.12 22.70
CA SER A 540 -0.90 -1.67 22.95
C SER A 540 -2.14 -0.91 22.47
N LYS A 541 -2.66 -1.23 21.28
CA LYS A 541 -3.92 -0.63 20.78
C LYS A 541 -5.14 -1.00 21.62
N VAL A 542 -5.20 -2.20 22.18
CA VAL A 542 -6.28 -2.62 23.09
C VAL A 542 -6.24 -1.80 24.38
N LEU A 543 -5.04 -1.60 24.95
CA LEU A 543 -4.83 -0.72 26.10
C LEU A 543 -5.22 0.72 25.80
N GLU A 544 -4.75 1.27 24.67
CA GLU A 544 -5.14 2.62 24.25
C GLU A 544 -6.65 2.75 24.07
N ARG A 545 -7.33 1.72 23.53
CA ARG A 545 -8.80 1.73 23.37
C ARG A 545 -9.52 1.72 24.71
N ALA A 546 -9.03 0.96 25.69
CA ALA A 546 -9.58 0.96 27.05
C ALA A 546 -9.56 2.38 27.65
N VAL A 547 -8.41 3.05 27.54
CA VAL A 547 -8.24 4.44 28.01
C VAL A 547 -9.08 5.42 27.20
N TYR A 548 -9.08 5.29 25.87
CA TYR A 548 -9.87 6.12 24.96
C TYR A 548 -11.35 6.12 25.33
N ASN A 549 -11.93 4.93 25.61
CA ASN A 549 -13.35 4.82 25.92
C ASN A 549 -13.70 5.59 27.21
N GLN A 550 -12.88 5.46 28.25
CA GLN A 550 -13.10 6.15 29.51
C GLN A 550 -12.87 7.66 29.39
N LEU A 551 -11.79 8.08 28.72
CA LEU A 551 -11.50 9.49 28.47
C LEU A 551 -12.62 10.14 27.63
N SER A 552 -13.03 9.49 26.53
CA SER A 552 -14.09 10.00 25.65
C SER A 552 -15.41 10.16 26.40
N LEU A 553 -15.75 9.22 27.29
CA LEU A 553 -16.94 9.28 28.12
C LEU A 553 -16.86 10.47 29.09
N PHE A 554 -15.74 10.63 29.81
CA PHE A 554 -15.51 11.77 30.69
C PHE A 554 -15.62 13.11 29.96
N LEU A 555 -14.99 13.24 28.80
CA LEU A 555 -15.02 14.47 28.01
C LEU A 555 -16.44 14.81 27.53
N THR A 556 -17.22 13.80 27.14
CA THR A 556 -18.59 13.99 26.64
C THR A 556 -19.54 14.37 27.78
N GLN A 557 -19.47 13.68 28.92
CA GLN A 557 -20.33 13.94 30.07
C GLN A 557 -20.14 15.35 30.66
N ASN A 558 -18.93 15.90 30.53
CA ASN A 558 -18.57 17.21 31.06
C ASN A 558 -18.49 18.31 29.99
N ASN A 559 -18.94 18.04 28.75
CA ASN A 559 -18.90 19.00 27.63
C ASN A 559 -17.51 19.62 27.39
N LEU A 560 -16.46 18.80 27.49
CA LEU A 560 -15.05 19.21 27.39
C LEU A 560 -14.46 19.03 25.98
N GLN A 561 -15.29 18.80 24.97
CA GLN A 561 -14.83 18.75 23.58
C GLN A 561 -15.09 20.08 22.88
N ASP A 562 -14.25 20.42 21.90
CA ASP A 562 -14.52 21.58 21.05
C ASP A 562 -15.78 21.31 20.18
N PRO A 563 -16.82 22.16 20.27
CA PRO A 563 -18.00 22.02 19.42
C PRO A 563 -17.71 22.23 17.93
N ASN A 564 -16.68 23.01 17.58
CA ASN A 564 -16.31 23.34 16.20
C ASN A 564 -15.27 22.37 15.60
N GLN A 565 -14.88 21.30 16.32
CA GLN A 565 -14.03 20.23 15.79
C GLN A 565 -14.92 19.06 15.31
N SER A 566 -14.88 18.78 14.01
CA SER A 566 -15.61 17.67 13.38
C SER A 566 -14.74 16.46 13.02
N GLY A 567 -13.41 16.63 12.99
CA GLY A 567 -12.49 15.53 12.74
C GLY A 567 -12.52 14.50 13.87
N PHE A 568 -12.45 13.22 13.49
CA PHE A 568 -12.36 12.08 14.42
C PHE A 568 -13.48 11.99 15.49
N LYS A 569 -14.60 12.68 15.26
CA LYS A 569 -15.73 12.74 16.19
C LYS A 569 -16.90 11.87 15.69
N PRO A 570 -17.52 11.05 16.55
CA PRO A 570 -18.70 10.28 16.18
C PRO A 570 -19.83 11.18 15.67
N ALA A 571 -20.56 10.74 14.64
CA ALA A 571 -21.65 11.49 14.00
C ALA A 571 -21.26 12.80 13.28
N HIS A 572 -19.97 13.05 13.06
CA HIS A 572 -19.47 14.11 12.19
C HIS A 572 -18.81 13.52 10.92
N SER A 573 -18.80 14.30 9.84
CA SER A 573 -18.15 13.97 8.57
C SER A 573 -17.60 15.22 7.88
N THR A 574 -16.89 15.05 6.77
CA THR A 574 -16.48 16.17 5.91
C THR A 574 -17.68 16.93 5.36
N GLU A 575 -18.81 16.26 5.13
CA GLU A 575 -20.06 16.88 4.67
C GLU A 575 -20.67 17.77 5.76
N THR A 576 -20.72 17.30 7.01
CA THR A 576 -21.26 18.12 8.11
C THR A 576 -20.38 19.34 8.37
N ALA A 577 -19.06 19.20 8.24
CA ALA A 577 -18.13 20.32 8.36
C ALA A 577 -18.32 21.34 7.22
N LEU A 578 -18.45 20.87 5.98
CA LEU A 578 -18.72 21.72 4.83
C LEU A 578 -20.04 22.49 5.00
N ILE A 579 -21.12 21.80 5.39
CA ILE A 579 -22.43 22.42 5.63
C ILE A 579 -22.34 23.51 6.71
N ALA A 580 -21.65 23.24 7.83
CA ALA A 580 -21.50 24.22 8.91
C ALA A 580 -20.82 25.51 8.43
N VAL A 581 -19.81 25.39 7.57
CA VAL A 581 -19.06 26.53 7.03
C VAL A 581 -19.86 27.27 5.96
N THR A 582 -20.48 26.55 5.03
CA THR A 582 -21.27 27.18 3.96
C THR A 582 -22.52 27.88 4.50
N GLU A 583 -23.20 27.31 5.48
CA GLU A 583 -24.37 27.94 6.11
C GLU A 583 -23.98 29.25 6.80
N LYS A 584 -22.85 29.31 7.52
CA LYS A 584 -22.34 30.56 8.10
C LYS A 584 -22.12 31.64 7.04
N LEU A 585 -21.53 31.28 5.90
CA LEU A 585 -21.29 32.21 4.79
C LEU A 585 -22.60 32.67 4.14
N HIS A 586 -23.56 31.76 3.96
CA HIS A 586 -24.88 32.09 3.41
C HIS A 586 -25.66 33.01 4.36
N ALA A 587 -25.64 32.74 5.66
CA ALA A 587 -26.30 33.57 6.66
C ALA A 587 -25.71 34.98 6.73
N ALA A 588 -24.38 35.12 6.67
CA ALA A 588 -23.71 36.42 6.60
C ALA A 588 -24.11 37.21 5.34
N LYS A 589 -24.15 36.53 4.18
CA LYS A 589 -24.61 37.14 2.94
C LYS A 589 -26.07 37.60 3.02
N ALA A 590 -26.94 36.80 3.63
CA ALA A 590 -28.36 37.14 3.81
C ALA A 590 -28.57 38.38 4.70
N THR A 591 -27.62 38.69 5.59
CA THR A 591 -27.62 39.89 6.43
C THR A 591 -26.81 41.05 5.84
N ASN A 592 -26.50 41.01 4.54
CA ASN A 592 -25.72 42.01 3.80
C ASN A 592 -24.29 42.24 4.35
N LEU A 593 -23.70 41.21 4.98
CA LEU A 593 -22.30 41.21 5.38
C LEU A 593 -21.42 40.66 4.25
N SER A 594 -20.19 41.15 4.20
CA SER A 594 -19.09 40.51 3.48
C SER A 594 -18.42 39.46 4.38
N SER A 595 -17.83 38.43 3.78
CA SER A 595 -17.12 37.39 4.52
C SER A 595 -15.74 37.11 3.93
N VAL A 596 -14.78 36.79 4.80
CA VAL A 596 -13.46 36.27 4.44
C VAL A 596 -13.33 34.87 5.05
N LEU A 597 -12.93 33.91 4.22
CA LEU A 597 -12.60 32.54 4.62
C LEU A 597 -11.09 32.34 4.50
N ILE A 598 -10.44 31.98 5.60
CA ILE A 598 -8.99 31.70 5.67
C ILE A 598 -8.83 30.21 5.96
N LEU A 599 -8.04 29.52 5.14
CA LEU A 599 -7.76 28.10 5.26
C LEU A 599 -6.33 27.91 5.77
N LEU A 600 -6.18 27.30 6.94
CA LEU A 600 -4.89 27.01 7.56
C LEU A 600 -4.60 25.50 7.46
N ASP A 601 -3.39 25.19 6.99
CA ASP A 601 -2.86 23.83 6.90
C ASP A 601 -1.63 23.71 7.82
N LEU A 602 -1.63 22.71 8.69
CA LEU A 602 -0.59 22.53 9.71
C LEU A 602 0.48 21.56 9.20
N SER A 603 1.72 22.04 9.09
CA SER A 603 2.85 21.19 8.69
C SER A 603 3.17 20.15 9.78
N ALA A 604 3.22 18.88 9.38
CA ALA A 604 3.56 17.75 10.27
C ALA A 604 2.77 17.75 11.59
N ALA A 605 1.47 18.02 11.52
CA ALA A 605 0.63 18.34 12.68
C ALA A 605 0.71 17.32 13.83
N PHE A 606 0.64 16.02 13.53
CA PHE A 606 0.72 14.97 14.55
C PHE A 606 2.13 14.79 15.13
N ASP A 607 3.18 15.05 14.36
CA ASP A 607 4.58 14.82 14.74
C ASP A 607 5.16 15.99 15.56
N THR A 608 4.51 17.15 15.51
CA THR A 608 4.95 18.39 16.17
C THR A 608 4.27 18.67 17.52
N VAL A 609 3.34 17.81 17.97
CA VAL A 609 2.64 17.96 19.26
C VAL A 609 3.65 18.01 20.41
N ASN A 610 3.69 19.11 21.15
CA ASN A 610 4.56 19.24 22.30
C ASN A 610 3.98 18.47 23.51
N HIS A 611 4.76 17.56 24.09
CA HIS A 611 4.30 16.70 25.19
C HIS A 611 3.99 17.48 26.48
N SER A 612 4.81 18.46 26.87
CA SER A 612 4.57 19.23 28.10
C SER A 612 3.34 20.13 27.97
N THR A 613 3.15 20.76 26.81
CA THR A 613 1.94 21.52 26.50
C THR A 613 0.70 20.63 26.51
N LEU A 614 0.77 19.45 25.87
CA LEU A 614 -0.34 18.48 25.88
C LEU A 614 -0.70 18.07 27.31
N LEU A 615 0.29 17.70 28.14
CA LEU A 615 0.04 17.32 29.53
C LEU A 615 -0.56 18.46 30.37
N SER A 616 -0.14 19.71 30.12
CA SER A 616 -0.73 20.89 30.76
C SER A 616 -2.20 21.10 30.37
N ILE A 617 -2.54 20.91 29.08
CA ILE A 617 -3.92 20.94 28.59
C ILE A 617 -4.75 19.83 29.25
N LEU A 618 -4.22 18.61 29.37
CA LEU A 618 -4.95 17.53 30.06
C LEU A 618 -5.24 17.90 31.52
N THR A 619 -4.29 18.53 32.21
CA THR A 619 -4.50 19.05 33.58
C THR A 619 -5.59 20.11 33.63
N SER A 620 -5.63 21.06 32.68
CA SER A 620 -6.68 22.09 32.64
C SER A 620 -8.08 21.52 32.36
N LEU A 621 -8.16 20.33 31.76
CA LEU A 621 -9.40 19.57 31.55
C LEU A 621 -9.83 18.72 32.74
N GLY A 622 -9.10 18.76 33.86
CA GLY A 622 -9.41 17.99 35.07
C GLY A 622 -8.85 16.57 35.07
N ILE A 623 -7.92 16.22 34.17
CA ILE A 623 -7.24 14.93 34.17
C ILE A 623 -6.05 15.02 35.12
N ILE A 624 -6.10 14.27 36.22
CA ILE A 624 -5.15 14.34 37.34
C ILE A 624 -4.79 12.93 37.84
N GLY A 625 -3.99 12.82 38.90
CA GLY A 625 -3.71 11.55 39.57
C GLY A 625 -3.08 10.49 38.68
N SER A 626 -3.48 9.23 38.83
CA SER A 626 -2.95 8.11 38.05
C SER A 626 -3.37 8.16 36.58
N ALA A 627 -4.55 8.74 36.27
CA ALA A 627 -4.97 8.95 34.89
C ALA A 627 -4.02 9.91 34.16
N TRP A 628 -3.56 10.98 34.82
CA TRP A 628 -2.55 11.88 34.26
C TRP A 628 -1.17 11.19 34.13
N GLN A 629 -0.75 10.44 35.15
CA GLN A 629 0.51 9.66 35.11
C GLN A 629 0.53 8.67 33.94
N TRP A 630 -0.63 8.10 33.60
CA TRP A 630 -0.76 7.23 32.44
C TRP A 630 -0.43 7.97 31.13
N PHE A 631 -0.97 9.17 30.91
CA PHE A 631 -0.67 9.97 29.72
C PHE A 631 0.78 10.43 29.68
N ALA A 632 1.36 10.79 30.83
CA ALA A 632 2.78 11.10 30.93
C ALA A 632 3.63 9.88 30.51
N SER A 633 3.35 8.70 31.07
CA SER A 633 4.01 7.45 30.70
C SER A 633 3.77 7.07 29.24
N TYR A 634 2.58 7.34 28.69
CA TYR A 634 2.24 7.05 27.30
C TYR A 634 3.12 7.82 26.31
N LEU A 635 3.44 9.08 26.63
CA LEU A 635 4.24 10.00 25.78
C LEU A 635 5.74 9.87 26.01
N GLU A 636 6.17 9.55 27.24
CA GLU A 636 7.57 9.44 27.63
C GLU A 636 8.25 8.17 27.08
N ASP A 637 9.54 8.29 26.75
CA ASP A 637 10.41 7.19 26.33
C ASP A 637 9.88 6.33 25.18
N ARG A 638 9.10 6.95 24.30
CA ARG A 638 8.67 6.32 23.05
C ARG A 638 9.81 6.23 22.06
N SER A 639 9.81 5.16 21.30
CA SER A 639 10.73 4.97 20.18
C SER A 639 10.03 4.43 18.94
N TYR A 640 10.65 4.64 17.79
CA TYR A 640 10.18 4.10 16.53
C TYR A 640 11.33 3.61 15.66
N GLN A 641 11.02 2.72 14.72
CA GLN A 641 11.94 2.29 13.67
C GLN A 641 11.24 2.36 12.33
N VAL A 642 11.89 2.92 11.32
CA VAL A 642 11.36 2.94 9.96
C VAL A 642 11.69 1.64 9.27
N THR A 643 10.71 1.07 8.56
CA THR A 643 10.89 -0.11 7.72
C THR A 643 10.52 0.22 6.28
N TRP A 644 11.47 -0.02 5.39
CA TRP A 644 11.35 0.22 3.97
C TRP A 644 11.97 -0.94 3.20
N GLN A 645 11.22 -1.53 2.26
CA GLN A 645 11.64 -2.64 1.39
C GLN A 645 12.35 -3.81 2.12
N GLY A 646 11.93 -4.12 3.34
CA GLY A 646 12.47 -5.22 4.15
C GLY A 646 13.70 -4.85 4.99
N ALA A 647 14.28 -3.66 4.79
CA ALA A 647 15.28 -3.08 5.68
C ALA A 647 14.62 -2.29 6.83
N THR A 648 15.36 -2.10 7.92
CA THR A 648 14.89 -1.44 9.15
C THR A 648 15.97 -0.52 9.67
N SER A 649 15.60 0.71 10.03
CA SER A 649 16.51 1.69 10.65
C SER A 649 16.88 1.32 12.09
N ALA A 650 17.88 2.01 12.64
CA ALA A 650 18.10 2.03 14.08
C ALA A 650 16.86 2.59 14.83
N PRO A 651 16.67 2.24 16.12
CA PRO A 651 15.65 2.86 16.96
C PRO A 651 15.89 4.36 17.14
N CYS A 652 14.87 5.16 16.87
CA CYS A 652 14.86 6.61 17.07
C CYS A 652 13.92 6.97 18.22
N ARG A 653 14.29 7.98 19.03
CA ARG A 653 13.48 8.45 20.15
C ARG A 653 12.42 9.44 19.66
N LEU A 654 11.17 9.26 20.06
CA LEU A 654 10.07 10.16 19.72
C LEU A 654 9.94 11.23 20.83
N SER A 655 10.56 12.39 20.63
CA SER A 655 10.59 13.48 21.63
C SER A 655 9.40 14.45 21.55
N THR A 656 8.68 14.45 20.42
CA THR A 656 7.44 15.21 20.19
C THR A 656 6.50 14.37 19.36
N GLY A 657 5.24 14.79 19.31
CA GLY A 657 4.22 14.18 18.49
C GLY A 657 3.46 13.06 19.19
N VAL A 658 2.39 12.63 18.54
CA VAL A 658 1.63 11.43 18.90
C VAL A 658 1.64 10.48 17.70
N PRO A 659 1.71 9.14 17.91
CA PRO A 659 1.94 8.23 16.79
C PRO A 659 0.80 8.26 15.75
N GLN A 660 1.12 8.51 14.48
CA GLN A 660 0.16 8.49 13.38
C GLN A 660 -0.29 7.06 13.05
N GLY A 661 -1.44 6.64 13.60
CA GLY A 661 -1.92 5.26 13.55
C GLY A 661 -2.25 4.66 14.93
N SER A 662 -2.02 5.43 15.99
CA SER A 662 -2.52 5.17 17.34
C SER A 662 -4.05 5.32 17.42
N VAL A 663 -4.63 4.72 18.47
CA VAL A 663 -6.05 4.86 18.81
C VAL A 663 -6.29 6.21 19.49
N LEU A 664 -5.37 6.64 20.36
CA LEU A 664 -5.50 7.88 21.14
C LEU A 664 -5.04 9.15 20.40
N GLY A 665 -4.07 9.04 19.49
CA GLY A 665 -3.45 10.19 18.82
C GLY A 665 -4.45 11.21 18.24
N PRO A 666 -5.48 10.78 17.49
CA PRO A 666 -6.49 11.70 16.95
C PRO A 666 -7.26 12.50 18.01
N LEU A 667 -7.61 11.86 19.14
CA LEU A 667 -8.31 12.52 20.24
C LEU A 667 -7.36 13.49 20.97
N LEU A 668 -6.13 13.06 21.26
CA LEU A 668 -5.13 13.90 21.91
C LEU A 668 -4.80 15.14 21.07
N PHE A 669 -4.69 14.99 19.75
CA PHE A 669 -4.50 16.12 18.83
C PHE A 669 -5.69 17.09 18.82
N SER A 670 -6.92 16.55 18.86
CA SER A 670 -8.14 17.37 18.96
C SER A 670 -8.21 18.17 20.26
N LEU A 671 -7.74 17.58 21.37
CA LEU A 671 -7.63 18.30 22.65
C LEU A 671 -6.51 19.34 22.62
N TYR A 672 -5.38 19.02 21.99
CA TYR A 672 -4.24 19.92 21.84
C TYR A 672 -4.60 21.21 21.11
N THR A 673 -5.40 21.10 20.03
CA THR A 673 -5.81 22.23 19.19
C THR A 673 -7.01 23.01 19.73
N ARG A 674 -7.67 22.52 20.79
CA ARG A 674 -8.86 23.16 21.39
C ARG A 674 -8.61 24.62 21.81
N SER A 675 -7.43 24.92 22.36
CA SER A 675 -7.09 26.26 22.84
C SER A 675 -7.06 27.32 21.72
N LEU A 676 -6.89 26.91 20.46
CA LEU A 676 -6.93 27.81 19.32
C LEU A 676 -8.29 28.51 19.22
N GLY A 677 -9.38 27.82 19.57
CA GLY A 677 -10.74 28.34 19.44
C GLY A 677 -11.00 29.61 20.24
N GLU A 678 -10.51 29.67 21.47
CA GLU A 678 -10.64 30.84 22.35
C GLU A 678 -9.87 32.04 21.79
N ILE A 679 -8.69 31.78 21.22
CA ILE A 679 -7.82 32.82 20.65
C ILE A 679 -8.36 33.35 19.33
N ILE A 680 -8.88 32.47 18.48
CA ILE A 680 -9.55 32.86 17.24
C ILE A 680 -10.77 33.73 17.56
N SER A 681 -11.58 33.28 18.53
CA SER A 681 -12.81 33.98 18.94
C SER A 681 -12.52 35.35 19.55
N SER A 682 -11.42 35.51 20.29
CA SER A 682 -11.04 36.80 20.89
C SER A 682 -10.74 37.89 19.85
N HIS A 683 -10.40 37.50 18.61
CA HIS A 683 -10.18 38.41 17.48
C HIS A 683 -11.44 38.64 16.62
N GLY A 684 -12.61 38.11 17.05
CA GLY A 684 -13.88 38.26 16.35
C GLY A 684 -14.07 37.30 15.16
N PHE A 685 -13.22 36.30 15.02
CA PHE A 685 -13.37 35.25 14.02
C PHE A 685 -14.23 34.11 14.58
N SER A 686 -15.03 33.51 13.72
CA SER A 686 -15.55 32.16 13.98
C SER A 686 -14.67 31.14 13.28
N TYR A 687 -14.73 29.88 13.69
CA TYR A 687 -13.93 28.83 13.06
C TYR A 687 -14.68 27.52 12.93
N HIS A 688 -14.10 26.63 12.14
CA HIS A 688 -14.46 25.23 12.07
C HIS A 688 -13.20 24.40 11.77
N CYS A 689 -13.00 23.31 12.48
CA CYS A 689 -11.87 22.41 12.30
C CYS A 689 -12.34 21.04 11.81
N TYR A 690 -11.53 20.43 10.95
CA TYR A 690 -11.62 19.01 10.64
C TYR A 690 -10.22 18.40 10.75
N ALA A 691 -9.96 17.73 11.86
CA ALA A 691 -8.62 17.28 12.21
C ALA A 691 -7.66 18.49 12.31
N ASP A 692 -6.60 18.49 11.51
CA ASP A 692 -5.60 19.56 11.37
C ASP A 692 -6.07 20.72 10.48
N ASP A 693 -6.98 20.48 9.52
CA ASP A 693 -7.53 21.53 8.66
C ASP A 693 -8.37 22.53 9.48
N THR A 694 -7.90 23.78 9.56
CA THR A 694 -8.56 24.84 10.34
C THR A 694 -9.07 25.96 9.44
N GLN A 695 -10.35 26.30 9.58
CA GLN A 695 -11.04 27.25 8.71
C GLN A 695 -11.49 28.44 9.55
N LEU A 696 -10.94 29.63 9.30
CA LEU A 696 -11.33 30.86 9.98
C LEU A 696 -12.32 31.64 9.11
N ILE A 697 -13.38 32.13 9.73
CA ILE A 697 -14.47 32.84 9.06
C ILE A 697 -14.69 34.16 9.79
N LEU A 698 -14.43 35.26 9.08
CA LEU A 698 -14.75 36.62 9.53
C LEU A 698 -15.86 37.18 8.67
N SER A 699 -16.96 37.59 9.28
CA SER A 699 -18.05 38.30 8.60
C SER A 699 -18.15 39.73 9.12
N PHE A 700 -18.31 40.71 8.23
CA PHE A 700 -18.19 42.13 8.55
C PHE A 700 -19.04 42.99 7.59
N PRO A 701 -19.47 44.19 8.01
CA PRO A 701 -20.13 45.14 7.12
C PRO A 701 -19.20 45.55 5.97
N PRO A 702 -19.67 45.72 4.72
CA PRO A 702 -18.82 46.13 3.60
C PRO A 702 -18.08 47.46 3.81
N SER A 703 -18.55 48.31 4.73
CA SER A 703 -17.94 49.58 5.11
C SER A 703 -16.81 49.47 6.15
N ASP A 704 -16.54 48.28 6.68
CA ASP A 704 -15.55 48.08 7.72
C ASP A 704 -14.12 48.14 7.17
N THR A 705 -13.35 49.16 7.58
CA THR A 705 -11.97 49.39 7.15
C THR A 705 -10.93 48.68 8.01
N GLN A 706 -11.32 48.04 9.12
CA GLN A 706 -10.40 47.41 10.10
C GLN A 706 -10.18 45.91 9.83
N VAL A 707 -10.79 45.36 8.77
CA VAL A 707 -10.73 43.93 8.42
C VAL A 707 -9.30 43.43 8.29
N SER A 708 -8.45 44.16 7.56
CA SER A 708 -7.04 43.79 7.38
C SER A 708 -6.29 43.77 8.71
N SER A 709 -6.54 44.73 9.59
CA SER A 709 -5.88 44.80 10.90
C SER A 709 -6.28 43.63 11.79
N ARG A 710 -7.57 43.24 11.81
CA ARG A 710 -8.03 42.06 12.57
C ARG A 710 -7.45 40.76 12.03
N ILE A 711 -7.37 40.61 10.71
CA ILE A 711 -6.72 39.44 10.09
C ILE A 711 -5.24 39.38 10.49
N SER A 712 -4.51 40.49 10.35
CA SER A 712 -3.10 40.53 10.74
C SER A 712 -2.90 40.28 12.24
N ALA A 713 -3.75 40.83 13.11
CA ALA A 713 -3.67 40.58 14.55
C ALA A 713 -3.93 39.11 14.90
N CYS A 714 -4.96 38.50 14.31
CA CYS A 714 -5.27 37.09 14.54
C CYS A 714 -4.17 36.14 14.04
N LEU A 715 -3.45 36.50 12.97
CA LEU A 715 -2.40 35.67 12.36
C LEU A 715 -0.99 35.99 12.88
N ASN A 716 -0.76 37.15 13.49
CA ASN A 716 0.55 37.52 14.06
C ASN A 716 0.72 36.87 15.43
N VAL A 717 1.77 36.04 15.53
CA VAL A 717 2.01 35.13 16.65
C VAL A 717 2.56 35.83 17.92
N ASP A 718 2.93 37.12 17.85
CA ASP A 718 3.54 37.82 18.99
C ASP A 718 2.56 38.11 20.15
N GLU A 719 1.25 38.26 19.90
CA GLU A 719 0.24 38.51 20.94
C GLU A 719 -0.25 37.22 21.66
N PHE A 720 0.22 36.02 21.28
CA PHE A 720 -0.07 34.78 22.02
C PHE A 720 0.61 34.72 23.40
N SER A 721 1.39 35.74 23.77
CA SER A 721 2.28 35.75 24.94
C SER A 721 1.89 36.72 26.07
N SER A 722 0.79 37.49 25.98
CA SER A 722 0.38 38.36 27.10
C SER A 722 -1.13 38.65 27.17
N PRO A 723 -1.82 38.34 28.30
CA PRO A 723 -3.14 38.88 28.54
C PRO A 723 -3.01 40.38 28.84
N LYS A 724 -3.62 41.23 28.00
CA LYS A 724 -3.83 42.64 28.31
C LYS A 724 -4.62 42.75 29.61
N THR A 725 -3.95 43.22 30.67
CA THR A 725 -4.57 43.70 31.90
C THR A 725 -5.59 44.76 31.53
N GLN A 726 -6.86 44.54 31.88
CA GLN A 726 -7.84 45.63 31.88
C GLN A 726 -7.35 46.72 32.84
N PRO A 727 -7.42 48.02 32.48
CA PRO A 727 -7.18 49.08 33.43
C PRO A 727 -8.30 49.03 34.48
N GLN A 728 -7.92 48.85 35.74
CA GLN A 728 -8.79 49.15 36.86
C GLN A 728 -9.24 50.61 36.71
N GLN A 729 -10.55 50.80 36.57
CA GLN A 729 -11.16 52.10 36.81
C GLN A 729 -11.15 52.31 38.32
N ASP A 730 -10.39 53.32 38.75
CA ASP A 730 -10.61 54.01 40.03
C ASP A 730 -11.88 54.86 39.98
#